data_AF-A0A1S8S003-F1
#
_entry.id   AF-A0A1S8S003-F1
#
_cell.length_a   1.000
_cell.length_b   1.000
_cell.length_c   1.000
_cell.angle_alpha   90.00
_cell.angle_beta   90.00
_cell.angle_gamma   90.00
#
_symmetry.space_group_name_H-M   'P 1'
#
loop_
_entity.id
_entity.type
_entity.pdbx_description
1 polymer ?
#
loop_
_entity_poly.entity_id
_entity_poly.type
_entity_poly.pdbx_seq_one_letter_code
_entity_poly.pdbx_strand_id
1 'polypeptide(L)'
;MRRKRQGASLIVVVIIFMFLTTVSTAMLSMVLGNYKARVVESKRVENLYASDSGLDVTYNVIGKNFDSAVKYGYYEVVTLKNGTNRGPNNEKYQDINEDMQKLNEDIESRKAAINNAKNNPNDHSTNLSYLENEIAKKRSLISEDEKIQQILIGEEFKRAFNNFMQKIDSTSDENIPQNQLEELITNHSYIDMRSINDKNINQNNKPKMTVDFGVKDKDGNSVSPNFDPVEVSTENIAYDFDHPLETHESEGHHIPVTIYPFFKQGYYNISVTSSFYSEKLTGDSNESPKTNERKIKANFKLSVPELSDIYNQEAGGVIQKYLATQDRAITVNGNMNLSGVDGFTVSNGEIYVGGTTPSSVQVSNRSYEKYSGGIMVYNSSNINFNNDVVTRNTLNLRSGANVTIGGNLYGGNIYVGGNTYSTNDTNDDNLNQSADNATLNINNTIDSTKGKVIIDNDLGLKATNSNITINDFFGVNDKNITRYGNPVDADGNPIDRTKSSSSIIVNSNDDSSNVIIKNSAYIMGTAHINTNETNTDSSNEYQTGESGAVKGNYIAYTVTLDDSEKLAYYNPLQLLESSDVVTKATHFFNYWRDQITNKGHSPYTGGLQLPIVEKADGSVDKINSKIYTAGALVFERKNDKGEVVERNVVDSTYNMDLEFPGGPVYNAQVEFASKVYRFNQSATKPYDYDKTKITGFGTLVDADPSKISASGYNLEDENNNGEHAIFNGENKPLKITTSDESTKDEISSNSNNIVVKVAKKDVDKGTNSYTLNGVIVSAGDVSIDSNITINGCLIVGGNLNIIGRDSDIKNITVHYDQGVIERVQAKNPDLFKAVFGQILVDDTDDTQNSNNTDSSTDSTTSDSASTNYDLKYFLEKKIWQIIK
;
A
#
# COMPACT_ATOMS: atom_id res chain seq x y z
N MET A 1 108.74 34.40 -44.86
CA MET A 1 107.81 34.91 -43.83
C MET A 1 106.36 34.72 -44.29
N ARG A 2 105.58 33.83 -43.66
CA ARG A 2 104.12 33.71 -43.91
C ARG A 2 103.38 34.60 -42.90
N ARG A 3 102.79 35.71 -43.36
CA ARG A 3 101.96 36.60 -42.51
C ARG A 3 100.73 35.84 -42.01
N LYS A 4 100.64 35.66 -40.68
CA LYS A 4 99.49 35.07 -39.97
C LYS A 4 98.31 36.05 -40.00
N ARG A 5 97.14 35.60 -40.47
CA ARG A 5 95.87 36.35 -40.43
C ARG A 5 95.33 36.38 -38.99
N GLN A 6 95.77 37.33 -38.16
CA GLN A 6 95.41 37.41 -36.73
C GLN A 6 94.10 38.16 -36.41
N GLY A 7 93.29 38.54 -37.40
CA GLY A 7 91.98 39.19 -37.18
C GLY A 7 90.75 38.30 -37.42
N ALA A 8 90.91 37.16 -38.09
CA ALA A 8 89.77 36.33 -38.51
C ALA A 8 89.08 35.64 -37.33
N SER A 9 89.81 35.20 -36.30
CA SER A 9 89.23 34.52 -35.14
C SER A 9 88.35 35.45 -34.29
N LEU A 10 88.72 36.72 -34.11
CA LEU A 10 87.91 37.69 -33.35
C LEU A 10 86.60 37.99 -34.08
N ILE A 11 86.65 38.17 -35.41
CA ILE A 11 85.45 38.38 -36.24
C ILE A 11 84.52 37.17 -36.16
N VAL A 12 85.05 35.95 -36.23
CA VAL A 12 84.26 34.72 -36.09
C VAL A 12 83.61 34.62 -34.70
N VAL A 13 84.33 34.97 -33.62
CA VAL A 13 83.78 35.00 -32.26
C VAL A 13 82.65 36.03 -32.14
N VAL A 14 82.83 37.24 -32.66
CA VAL A 14 81.78 38.29 -32.64
C VAL A 14 80.55 37.85 -33.43
N ILE A 15 80.73 37.24 -34.60
CA ILE A 15 79.64 36.69 -35.41
C ILE A 15 78.89 35.60 -34.63
N ILE A 16 79.61 34.66 -34.00
CA ILE A 16 78.99 33.60 -33.18
C ILE A 16 78.21 34.21 -32.00
N PHE A 17 78.75 35.23 -31.32
CA PHE A 17 78.04 35.93 -30.24
C PHE A 17 76.80 36.66 -30.73
N MET A 18 76.84 37.32 -31.90
CA MET A 18 75.66 37.95 -32.52
C MET A 18 74.58 36.93 -32.87
N PHE A 19 74.97 35.77 -33.39
CA PHE A 19 74.02 34.68 -33.63
C PHE A 19 73.43 34.14 -32.32
N LEU A 20 74.25 33.90 -31.30
CA LEU A 20 73.80 33.44 -29.98
C LEU A 20 72.83 34.42 -29.32
N THR A 21 73.12 35.73 -29.33
CA THR A 21 72.22 36.73 -28.73
C THR A 21 70.91 36.87 -29.50
N THR A 22 70.96 36.83 -30.84
CA THR A 22 69.75 36.89 -31.68
C THR A 22 68.85 35.68 -31.43
N VAL A 23 69.42 34.47 -31.42
CA VAL A 23 68.67 33.23 -31.14
C VAL A 23 68.13 33.23 -29.70
N SER A 24 68.94 33.65 -28.71
CA SER A 24 68.50 33.72 -27.30
C SER A 24 67.36 34.71 -27.10
N THR A 25 67.41 35.87 -27.76
CA THR A 25 66.36 36.90 -27.69
C THR A 25 65.08 36.44 -28.39
N ALA A 26 65.20 35.74 -29.52
CA ALA A 26 64.07 35.13 -30.22
C ALA A 26 63.39 34.05 -29.37
N MET A 27 64.16 33.16 -28.71
CA MET A 27 63.63 32.15 -27.79
C MET A 27 62.92 32.80 -26.59
N LEU A 28 63.52 33.82 -25.96
CA LEU A 28 62.90 34.52 -24.84
C LEU A 28 61.58 35.21 -25.25
N SER A 29 61.56 35.84 -26.43
CA SER A 29 60.35 36.48 -26.98
C SER A 29 59.23 35.46 -27.25
N MET A 30 59.57 34.28 -27.76
CA MET A 30 58.62 33.18 -27.95
C MET A 30 58.08 32.65 -26.61
N VAL A 31 58.94 32.49 -25.59
CA VAL A 31 58.52 32.06 -24.24
C VAL A 31 57.60 33.10 -23.60
N LEU A 32 57.94 34.39 -23.67
CA LEU A 32 57.10 35.48 -23.15
C LEU A 32 55.75 35.55 -23.88
N GLY A 33 55.75 35.38 -25.20
CA GLY A 33 54.53 35.31 -26.01
C GLY A 33 53.63 34.13 -25.59
N ASN A 34 54.21 32.93 -25.43
CA ASN A 34 53.49 31.73 -25.02
C ASN A 34 52.96 31.83 -23.58
N TYR A 35 53.75 32.41 -22.66
CA TYR A 35 53.31 32.69 -21.29
C TYR A 35 52.13 33.66 -21.27
N LYS A 36 52.20 34.78 -22.00
CA LYS A 36 51.10 35.74 -22.12
C LYS A 36 49.85 35.10 -22.71
N ALA A 37 50.00 34.28 -23.75
CA ALA A 37 48.88 33.53 -24.35
C ALA A 37 48.22 32.57 -23.35
N ARG A 38 49.00 31.82 -22.57
CA ARG A 38 48.49 30.93 -21.52
C ARG A 38 47.77 31.69 -20.41
N VAL A 39 48.28 32.84 -19.97
CA VAL A 39 47.61 33.67 -18.96
C VAL A 39 46.28 34.21 -19.48
N VAL A 40 46.23 34.66 -20.74
CA VAL A 40 44.97 35.11 -21.37
C VAL A 40 43.97 33.97 -21.48
N GLU A 41 44.42 32.78 -21.90
CA GLU A 41 43.58 31.59 -21.99
C GLU A 41 43.04 31.16 -20.63
N SER A 42 43.90 31.12 -19.60
CA SER A 42 43.52 30.80 -18.23
C SER A 42 42.45 31.77 -17.71
N LYS A 43 42.63 33.08 -17.90
CA LYS A 43 41.66 34.10 -17.52
C LYS A 43 40.34 33.97 -18.27
N ARG A 44 40.39 33.60 -19.55
CA ARG A 44 39.19 33.37 -20.37
C ARG A 44 38.41 32.15 -19.87
N VAL A 45 39.08 31.08 -19.48
CA VAL A 45 38.46 29.87 -18.92
C VAL A 45 37.89 30.16 -17.53
N GLU A 46 38.63 30.88 -16.68
CA GLU A 46 38.18 31.33 -15.36
C GLU A 46 36.92 32.19 -15.46
N ASN A 47 36.89 33.19 -16.35
CA ASN A 47 35.71 34.03 -16.54
C ASN A 47 34.51 33.25 -17.10
N LEU A 48 34.76 32.20 -17.90
CA LEU A 48 33.69 31.34 -18.42
C LEU A 48 33.05 30.54 -17.26
N TYR A 49 33.87 29.88 -16.43
CA TYR A 49 33.37 29.17 -15.25
C TYR A 49 32.70 30.12 -14.25
N ALA A 50 33.23 31.32 -14.03
CA ALA A 50 32.60 32.31 -13.16
C ALA A 50 31.22 32.76 -13.69
N SER A 51 31.07 32.86 -15.02
CA SER A 51 29.77 33.14 -15.64
C SER A 51 28.82 31.93 -15.52
N ASP A 52 29.33 30.69 -15.65
CA ASP A 52 28.55 29.44 -15.50
C ASP A 52 28.03 29.25 -14.07
N SER A 53 28.87 29.51 -13.07
CA SER A 53 28.45 29.60 -11.66
C SER A 53 27.33 30.63 -11.46
N GLY A 54 27.30 31.69 -12.27
CA GLY A 54 26.19 32.64 -12.35
C GLY A 54 24.84 31.98 -12.62
N LEU A 55 24.80 31.05 -13.57
CA LEU A 55 23.59 30.33 -13.95
C LEU A 55 23.20 29.25 -12.93
N ASP A 56 24.16 28.62 -12.28
CA ASP A 56 23.88 27.65 -11.20
C ASP A 56 23.33 28.33 -9.94
N VAL A 57 23.88 29.49 -9.58
CA VAL A 57 23.30 30.30 -8.50
C VAL A 57 21.91 30.80 -8.88
N THR A 58 21.69 31.15 -10.15
CA THR A 58 20.35 31.50 -10.65
C THR A 58 19.34 30.37 -10.42
N TYR A 59 19.69 29.12 -10.75
CA TYR A 59 18.85 27.94 -10.48
C TYR A 59 18.48 27.85 -8.98
N ASN A 60 19.47 28.01 -8.10
CA ASN A 60 19.25 27.98 -6.66
C ASN A 60 18.40 29.15 -6.15
N VAL A 61 18.56 30.36 -6.71
CA VAL A 61 17.75 31.53 -6.38
C VAL A 61 16.29 31.32 -6.80
N ILE A 62 16.05 30.76 -7.99
CA ILE A 62 14.70 30.41 -8.47
C ILE A 62 14.10 29.35 -7.54
N GLY A 63 14.85 28.28 -7.23
CA GLY A 63 14.40 27.22 -6.33
C GLY A 63 14.03 27.71 -4.94
N LYS A 64 14.85 28.58 -4.33
CA LYS A 64 14.53 29.14 -3.01
C LYS A 64 13.32 30.08 -3.02
N ASN A 65 13.12 30.84 -4.10
CA ASN A 65 11.92 31.65 -4.26
C ASN A 65 10.68 30.80 -4.54
N PHE A 66 10.83 29.66 -5.22
CA PHE A 66 9.78 28.65 -5.35
C PHE A 66 9.35 28.14 -3.98
N ASP A 67 10.28 27.70 -3.14
CA ASP A 67 9.98 27.25 -1.77
C ASP A 67 9.25 28.33 -0.95
N SER A 68 9.65 29.59 -1.12
CA SER A 68 9.02 30.71 -0.43
C SER A 68 7.62 31.03 -0.97
N ALA A 69 7.40 30.93 -2.28
CA ALA A 69 6.09 31.10 -2.90
C ALA A 69 5.12 29.98 -2.52
N VAL A 70 5.60 28.74 -2.45
CA VAL A 70 4.85 27.58 -1.95
C VAL A 70 4.35 27.85 -0.52
N LYS A 71 5.26 28.25 0.38
CA LYS A 71 4.90 28.56 1.77
C LYS A 71 3.93 29.74 1.85
N TYR A 72 4.12 30.75 1.02
CA TYR A 72 3.22 31.90 0.94
C TYR A 72 1.80 31.45 0.51
N GLY A 73 1.68 30.69 -0.58
CA GLY A 73 0.40 30.17 -1.06
C GLY A 73 -0.30 29.29 -0.02
N TYR A 74 0.45 28.45 0.67
CA TYR A 74 -0.08 27.62 1.77
C TYR A 74 -0.66 28.46 2.90
N TYR A 75 0.06 29.47 3.38
CA TYR A 75 -0.45 30.32 4.46
C TYR A 75 -1.65 31.17 4.03
N GLU A 76 -1.76 31.58 2.76
CA GLU A 76 -2.98 32.23 2.25
C GLU A 76 -4.18 31.25 2.22
N VAL A 77 -3.95 29.97 1.95
CA VAL A 77 -4.99 28.93 2.10
C VAL A 77 -5.39 28.76 3.57
N VAL A 78 -4.43 28.80 4.50
CA VAL A 78 -4.74 28.73 5.95
C VAL A 78 -5.56 29.94 6.39
N THR A 79 -5.23 31.15 5.94
CA THR A 79 -6.03 32.34 6.24
C THR A 79 -7.42 32.26 5.60
N LEU A 80 -7.56 31.58 4.45
CA LEU A 80 -8.84 31.38 3.75
C LEU A 80 -9.77 30.50 4.58
N LYS A 81 -9.24 29.36 5.05
CA LYS A 81 -9.96 28.43 5.94
C LYS A 81 -10.39 29.14 7.24
N ASN A 82 -9.54 30.01 7.78
CA ASN A 82 -9.78 30.76 9.01
C ASN A 82 -10.64 32.03 8.81
N GLY A 83 -11.04 32.37 7.58
CA GLY A 83 -11.84 33.56 7.26
C GLY A 83 -11.12 34.91 7.44
N THR A 84 -9.78 34.90 7.60
CA THR A 84 -8.96 36.11 7.76
C THR A 84 -8.21 36.51 6.49
N ASN A 85 -8.39 35.74 5.41
CA ASN A 85 -7.81 35.98 4.09
C ASN A 85 -8.34 37.30 3.49
N ARG A 86 -7.46 38.01 2.80
CA ARG A 86 -7.76 39.30 2.15
C ARG A 86 -7.87 39.20 0.63
N GLY A 87 -7.77 37.99 0.10
CA GLY A 87 -7.91 37.65 -1.31
C GLY A 87 -9.37 37.60 -1.76
N PRO A 88 -9.58 37.58 -3.09
CA PRO A 88 -10.91 37.63 -3.70
C PRO A 88 -11.76 36.38 -3.47
N ASN A 89 -11.16 35.27 -3.02
CA ASN A 89 -11.84 34.01 -2.78
C ASN A 89 -12.39 33.87 -1.36
N ASN A 90 -12.05 34.79 -0.44
CA ASN A 90 -12.46 34.70 0.97
C ASN A 90 -13.98 34.71 1.13
N GLU A 91 -14.66 35.70 0.55
CA GLU A 91 -16.13 35.80 0.62
C GLU A 91 -16.78 34.52 0.08
N LYS A 92 -16.35 34.05 -1.10
CA LYS A 92 -16.88 32.83 -1.72
C LYS A 92 -16.70 31.58 -0.87
N TYR A 93 -15.53 31.44 -0.23
CA TYR A 93 -15.26 30.29 0.64
C TYR A 93 -16.15 30.32 1.89
N GLN A 94 -16.37 31.52 2.46
CA GLN A 94 -17.26 31.68 3.62
C GLN A 94 -18.74 31.46 3.24
N ASP A 95 -19.15 31.90 2.06
CA ASP A 95 -20.49 31.67 1.51
C ASP A 95 -20.79 30.17 1.38
N ILE A 96 -19.83 29.38 0.86
CA ILE A 96 -19.96 27.93 0.77
C ILE A 96 -20.04 27.27 2.17
N ASN A 97 -19.23 27.72 3.13
CA ASN A 97 -19.33 27.21 4.51
C ASN A 97 -20.68 27.50 5.14
N GLU A 98 -21.22 28.69 4.91
CA GLU A 98 -22.54 29.09 5.40
C GLU A 98 -23.65 28.27 4.73
N ASP A 99 -23.52 27.95 3.43
CA ASP A 99 -24.47 27.10 2.72
C ASP A 99 -24.52 25.68 3.30
N MET A 100 -23.35 25.06 3.48
CA MET A 100 -23.21 23.74 4.10
C MET A 100 -23.79 23.72 5.53
N GLN A 101 -23.61 24.80 6.30
CA GLN A 101 -24.20 24.91 7.63
C GLN A 101 -25.73 24.91 7.55
N LYS A 102 -26.32 25.73 6.67
CA LYS A 102 -27.78 25.79 6.47
C LYS A 102 -28.36 24.46 5.98
N LEU A 103 -27.67 23.77 5.07
CA LEU A 103 -28.06 22.44 4.60
C LEU A 103 -28.01 21.39 5.71
N ASN A 104 -27.03 21.45 6.62
CA ASN A 104 -26.95 20.57 7.79
C ASN A 104 -28.06 20.86 8.81
N GLU A 105 -28.37 22.13 9.07
CA GLU A 105 -29.50 22.53 9.91
C GLU A 105 -30.84 22.00 9.36
N ASP A 106 -31.02 22.06 8.04
CA ASP A 106 -32.18 21.47 7.36
C ASP A 106 -32.26 19.95 7.51
N ILE A 107 -31.12 19.24 7.45
CA ILE A 107 -31.06 17.78 7.64
C ILE A 107 -31.47 17.41 9.07
N GLU A 108 -30.94 18.11 10.08
CA GLU A 108 -31.27 17.84 11.49
C GLU A 108 -32.75 18.12 11.78
N SER A 109 -33.29 19.20 11.23
CA SER A 109 -34.74 19.50 11.31
C SER A 109 -35.59 18.36 10.74
N ARG A 110 -35.18 17.77 9.60
CA ARG A 110 -35.89 16.65 8.97
C ARG A 110 -35.73 15.34 9.73
N LYS A 111 -34.55 15.06 10.29
CA LYS A 111 -34.35 13.91 11.18
C LYS A 111 -35.24 14.00 12.42
N ALA A 112 -35.36 15.18 13.01
CA ALA A 112 -36.28 15.42 14.13
C ALA A 112 -37.75 15.17 13.72
N ALA A 113 -38.15 15.60 12.53
CA ALA A 113 -39.49 15.31 11.98
C ALA A 113 -39.73 13.81 11.79
N ILE A 114 -38.74 13.06 11.26
CA ILE A 114 -38.82 11.59 11.14
C ILE A 114 -38.98 10.92 12.51
N ASN A 115 -38.21 11.34 13.50
CA ASN A 115 -38.29 10.79 14.86
C ASN A 115 -39.65 11.08 15.51
N ASN A 116 -40.20 12.28 15.33
CA ASN A 116 -41.54 12.63 15.80
C ASN A 116 -42.63 11.78 15.13
N ALA A 117 -42.53 11.55 13.82
CA ALA A 117 -43.48 10.71 13.08
C ALA A 117 -43.42 9.24 13.52
N LYS A 118 -42.22 8.69 13.79
CA LYS A 118 -42.05 7.32 14.31
C LYS A 118 -42.66 7.15 15.71
N ASN A 119 -42.65 8.19 16.53
CA ASN A 119 -43.16 8.16 17.90
C ASN A 119 -44.68 8.40 18.02
N ASN A 120 -45.37 8.82 16.95
CA ASN A 120 -46.82 9.03 16.92
C ASN A 120 -47.47 8.33 15.71
N PRO A 121 -47.76 7.02 15.79
CA PRO A 121 -48.25 6.20 14.66
C PRO A 121 -49.62 6.60 14.10
N ASN A 122 -50.36 7.48 14.78
CA ASN A 122 -51.70 7.90 14.38
C ASN A 122 -51.70 9.09 13.40
N ASP A 123 -50.57 9.75 13.19
CA ASP A 123 -50.44 10.86 12.23
C ASP A 123 -50.10 10.33 10.84
N HIS A 124 -51.14 10.06 10.04
CA HIS A 124 -51.02 9.57 8.65
C HIS A 124 -50.60 10.67 7.65
N SER A 125 -50.28 11.89 8.10
CA SER A 125 -49.97 13.02 7.20
C SER A 125 -48.49 13.10 6.79
N THR A 126 -47.58 12.40 7.47
CA THR A 126 -46.13 12.55 7.26
C THR A 126 -45.58 11.44 6.36
N ASN A 127 -45.23 11.77 5.12
CA ASN A 127 -44.60 10.83 4.19
C ASN A 127 -43.10 10.67 4.53
N LEU A 128 -42.77 9.61 5.27
CA LEU A 128 -41.39 9.27 5.66
C LEU A 128 -40.44 9.17 4.46
N SER A 129 -40.89 8.56 3.36
CA SER A 129 -40.09 8.42 2.13
C SER A 129 -39.75 9.78 1.50
N TYR A 130 -40.65 10.76 1.57
CA TYR A 130 -40.37 12.11 1.12
C TYR A 130 -39.28 12.80 1.96
N LEU A 131 -39.34 12.65 3.30
CA LEU A 131 -38.33 13.23 4.20
C LEU A 131 -36.95 12.59 4.01
N GLU A 132 -36.90 11.27 3.80
CA GLU A 132 -35.65 10.54 3.51
C GLU A 132 -35.04 10.97 2.17
N ASN A 133 -35.85 11.13 1.11
CA ASN A 133 -35.40 11.65 -0.18
C ASN A 133 -34.85 13.08 -0.09
N GLU A 134 -35.49 13.93 0.72
CA GLU A 134 -35.05 15.31 0.95
C GLU A 134 -33.73 15.41 1.72
N ILE A 135 -33.48 14.49 2.67
CA ILE A 135 -32.18 14.38 3.35
C ILE A 135 -31.11 13.94 2.35
N ALA A 136 -31.42 12.94 1.50
CA ALA A 136 -30.49 12.46 0.48
C ALA A 136 -30.13 13.58 -0.52
N LYS A 137 -31.10 14.38 -0.97
CA LYS A 137 -30.85 15.53 -1.84
C LYS A 137 -29.92 16.55 -1.19
N LYS A 138 -30.15 16.91 0.07
CA LYS A 138 -29.31 17.89 0.80
C LYS A 138 -27.89 17.39 1.02
N ARG A 139 -27.71 16.10 1.32
CA ARG A 139 -26.37 15.49 1.37
C ARG A 139 -25.64 15.56 0.02
N SER A 140 -26.36 15.44 -1.09
CA SER A 140 -25.79 15.61 -2.42
C SER A 140 -25.32 17.04 -2.68
N LEU A 141 -26.08 18.04 -2.22
CA LEU A 141 -25.71 19.46 -2.34
C LEU A 141 -24.49 19.81 -1.48
N ILE A 142 -24.44 19.29 -0.24
CA ILE A 142 -23.24 19.43 0.62
C ILE A 142 -22.00 18.83 -0.08
N SER A 143 -22.14 17.68 -0.75
CA SER A 143 -21.03 17.08 -1.50
C SER A 143 -20.61 17.88 -2.73
N GLU A 144 -21.50 18.70 -3.29
CA GLU A 144 -21.20 19.65 -4.37
C GLU A 144 -20.45 20.87 -3.83
N ASP A 145 -20.94 21.44 -2.73
CA ASP A 145 -20.28 22.54 -1.98
C ASP A 145 -18.85 22.17 -1.55
N GLU A 146 -18.66 20.96 -1.02
CA GLU A 146 -17.33 20.45 -0.66
C GLU A 146 -16.37 20.42 -1.84
N LYS A 147 -16.83 20.05 -3.05
CA LYS A 147 -15.98 20.08 -4.26
C LYS A 147 -15.61 21.50 -4.65
N ILE A 148 -16.58 22.40 -4.60
CA ILE A 148 -16.42 23.82 -4.90
C ILE A 148 -15.43 24.45 -3.91
N GLN A 149 -15.52 24.10 -2.63
CA GLN A 149 -14.58 24.49 -1.59
C GLN A 149 -13.14 24.02 -1.89
N GLN A 150 -12.97 22.77 -2.34
CA GLN A 150 -11.64 22.26 -2.73
C GLN A 150 -11.06 22.97 -3.95
N ILE A 151 -11.91 23.30 -4.92
CA ILE A 151 -11.50 24.10 -6.08
C ILE A 151 -11.03 25.48 -5.60
N LEU A 152 -11.81 26.17 -4.75
CA LEU A 152 -11.41 27.47 -4.19
C LEU A 152 -10.06 27.42 -3.48
N ILE A 153 -9.79 26.36 -2.72
CA ILE A 153 -8.50 26.16 -2.03
C ILE A 153 -7.34 26.07 -3.03
N GLY A 154 -7.48 25.24 -4.07
CA GLY A 154 -6.45 25.08 -5.10
C GLY A 154 -6.24 26.37 -5.91
N GLU A 155 -7.33 27.05 -6.24
CA GLU A 155 -7.28 28.31 -6.99
C GLU A 155 -6.67 29.45 -6.18
N GLU A 156 -6.95 29.53 -4.88
CA GLU A 156 -6.33 30.51 -3.99
C GLU A 156 -4.83 30.24 -3.82
N PHE A 157 -4.42 28.98 -3.68
CA PHE A 157 -3.01 28.61 -3.64
C PHE A 157 -2.27 29.07 -4.91
N LYS A 158 -2.81 28.76 -6.10
CA LYS A 158 -2.23 29.19 -7.38
C LYS A 158 -2.14 30.70 -7.48
N ARG A 159 -3.21 31.41 -7.15
CA ARG A 159 -3.26 32.88 -7.19
C ARG A 159 -2.16 33.46 -6.31
N ALA A 160 -2.07 33.02 -5.05
CA ALA A 160 -1.10 33.51 -4.08
C ALA A 160 0.34 33.15 -4.48
N PHE A 161 0.59 31.92 -4.95
CA PHE A 161 1.89 31.51 -5.48
C PHE A 161 2.33 32.40 -6.65
N ASN A 162 1.44 32.65 -7.60
CA ASN A 162 1.75 33.47 -8.76
C ASN A 162 1.96 34.94 -8.37
N ASN A 163 1.09 35.50 -7.53
CA ASN A 163 1.25 36.88 -7.04
C ASN A 163 2.56 37.06 -6.28
N PHE A 164 3.03 36.06 -5.54
CA PHE A 164 4.35 36.07 -4.90
C PHE A 164 5.48 36.13 -5.92
N MET A 165 5.38 35.43 -7.04
CA MET A 165 6.42 35.43 -8.07
C MET A 165 6.40 36.72 -8.90
N GLN A 166 5.22 37.12 -9.36
CA GLN A 166 4.99 38.32 -10.17
C GLN A 166 3.54 38.75 -9.95
N LYS A 167 3.29 40.00 -9.55
CA LYS A 167 1.92 40.45 -9.27
C LYS A 167 1.08 40.44 -10.56
N ILE A 168 0.14 39.50 -10.66
CA ILE A 168 -0.74 39.32 -11.84
C ILE A 168 -2.03 40.14 -11.68
N ASP A 169 -2.56 40.24 -10.45
CA ASP A 169 -3.80 40.98 -10.18
C ASP A 169 -3.53 42.33 -9.49
N SER A 170 -4.21 43.37 -9.97
CA SER A 170 -4.10 44.75 -9.49
C SER A 170 -5.04 45.05 -8.32
N THR A 171 -5.95 44.14 -8.00
CA THR A 171 -7.06 44.35 -7.05
C THR A 171 -6.77 43.93 -5.61
N SER A 172 -5.67 43.20 -5.33
CA SER A 172 -5.37 42.72 -3.97
C SER A 172 -4.57 43.73 -3.13
N ASP A 173 -4.99 43.90 -1.86
CA ASP A 173 -4.30 44.60 -0.76
C ASP A 173 -2.96 43.94 -0.35
N GLU A 174 -2.47 42.98 -1.14
CA GLU A 174 -1.22 42.28 -0.94
C GLU A 174 -0.05 43.18 -1.36
N ASN A 175 0.83 43.47 -0.39
CA ASN A 175 2.01 44.29 -0.60
C ASN A 175 3.15 43.48 -1.23
N ILE A 176 3.01 43.17 -2.52
CA ILE A 176 4.00 42.43 -3.32
C ILE A 176 4.45 43.29 -4.52
N PRO A 177 5.77 43.46 -4.77
CA PRO A 177 6.30 44.18 -5.93
C PRO A 177 5.87 43.57 -7.27
N GLN A 178 5.69 44.42 -8.29
CA GLN A 178 5.19 44.01 -9.61
C GLN A 178 6.10 42.97 -10.30
N ASN A 179 7.42 43.14 -10.23
CA ASN A 179 8.42 42.28 -10.89
C ASN A 179 9.32 41.56 -9.85
N GLN A 180 8.72 41.02 -8.78
CA GLN A 180 9.47 40.48 -7.64
C GLN A 180 10.52 39.42 -8.04
N LEU A 181 10.15 38.40 -8.82
CA LEU A 181 11.09 37.36 -9.23
C LEU A 181 12.27 37.89 -10.06
N GLU A 182 12.01 38.83 -10.99
CA GLU A 182 13.03 39.48 -11.81
C GLU A 182 14.04 40.25 -10.95
N GLU A 183 13.53 41.06 -10.01
CA GLU A 183 14.37 41.82 -9.06
C GLU A 183 15.19 40.90 -8.16
N LEU A 184 14.59 39.80 -7.69
CA LEU A 184 15.24 38.85 -6.81
C LEU A 184 16.38 38.12 -7.52
N ILE A 185 16.18 37.67 -8.77
CA ILE A 185 17.24 37.06 -9.59
C ILE A 185 18.35 38.07 -9.86
N THR A 186 18.00 39.29 -10.31
CA THR A 186 18.97 40.36 -10.64
C THR A 186 19.84 40.72 -9.43
N ASN A 187 19.26 40.72 -8.23
CA ASN A 187 19.97 41.01 -6.98
C ASN A 187 20.57 39.77 -6.30
N HIS A 188 20.51 38.60 -6.93
CA HIS A 188 21.02 37.33 -6.39
C HIS A 188 20.41 36.97 -5.02
N SER A 189 19.13 37.26 -4.84
CA SER A 189 18.47 37.23 -3.53
C SER A 189 17.18 36.43 -3.56
N TYR A 190 16.74 35.98 -2.38
CA TYR A 190 15.46 35.31 -2.19
C TYR A 190 14.81 35.80 -0.90
N ILE A 191 13.50 35.65 -0.82
CA ILE A 191 12.74 35.99 0.38
C ILE A 191 12.83 34.83 1.37
N ASP A 192 13.17 35.12 2.62
CA ASP A 192 13.21 34.13 3.69
C ASP A 192 11.87 34.04 4.41
N MET A 193 11.20 32.89 4.31
CA MET A 193 9.89 32.65 4.93
C MET A 193 9.99 32.01 6.32
N ARG A 194 11.18 31.82 6.90
CA ARG A 194 11.33 31.15 8.21
C ARG A 194 10.66 31.87 9.37
N SER A 195 10.55 33.19 9.32
CA SER A 195 9.88 34.01 10.35
C SER A 195 8.46 34.41 9.95
N ILE A 196 7.93 33.89 8.84
CA ILE A 196 6.62 34.22 8.29
C ILE A 196 5.65 33.06 8.53
N ASN A 197 4.42 33.39 8.93
CA ASN A 197 3.30 32.49 9.18
C ASN A 197 1.97 33.13 8.75
N ASP A 198 0.88 32.39 8.90
CA ASP A 198 -0.51 32.81 8.65
C ASP A 198 -0.89 34.15 9.29
N LYS A 199 -0.33 34.48 10.47
CA LYS A 199 -0.66 35.71 11.21
C LYS A 199 0.10 36.95 10.73
N ASN A 200 1.25 36.78 10.07
CA ASN A 200 2.12 37.89 9.68
C ASN A 200 2.51 37.91 8.18
N ILE A 201 1.89 37.05 7.37
CA ILE A 201 2.12 36.93 5.92
C ILE A 201 2.00 38.24 5.14
N ASN A 202 1.15 39.16 5.64
CA ASN A 202 0.87 40.46 5.04
C ASN A 202 1.82 41.60 5.49
N GLN A 203 2.92 41.31 6.20
CA GLN A 203 3.89 42.34 6.57
C GLN A 203 4.63 42.94 5.36
N ASN A 204 4.83 44.26 5.38
CA ASN A 204 5.43 45.04 4.27
C ASN A 204 6.90 44.70 3.97
N ASN A 205 7.68 44.28 4.96
CA ASN A 205 9.12 44.04 4.82
C ASN A 205 9.45 42.58 5.12
N LYS A 206 9.27 41.70 4.13
CA LYS A 206 9.74 40.31 4.22
C LYS A 206 11.28 40.27 4.13
N PRO A 207 11.97 39.51 4.99
CA PRO A 207 13.43 39.50 5.01
C PRO A 207 13.99 38.94 3.70
N LYS A 208 14.93 39.66 3.08
CA LYS A 208 15.63 39.24 1.86
C LYS A 208 17.03 38.73 2.21
N MET A 209 17.42 37.59 1.67
CA MET A 209 18.78 37.03 1.81
C MET A 209 19.47 36.97 0.46
N THR A 210 20.72 37.40 0.38
CA THR A 210 21.56 37.31 -0.81
C THR A 210 22.35 35.99 -0.82
N VAL A 211 22.52 35.40 -2.00
CA VAL A 211 23.34 34.19 -2.20
C VAL A 211 24.78 34.60 -2.49
N ASP A 212 25.73 34.01 -1.75
CA ASP A 212 27.16 34.23 -1.96
C ASP A 212 27.68 33.33 -3.09
N PHE A 213 28.52 33.89 -3.95
CA PHE A 213 29.15 33.21 -5.08
C PHE A 213 30.46 32.52 -4.71
N GLY A 214 30.99 32.79 -3.51
CA GLY A 214 32.25 32.21 -3.02
C GLY A 214 33.49 32.71 -3.77
N VAL A 215 33.36 33.69 -4.65
CA VAL A 215 34.46 34.35 -5.35
C VAL A 215 34.78 35.65 -4.62
N LYS A 216 36.06 35.87 -4.32
CA LYS A 216 36.53 37.08 -3.62
C LYS A 216 37.47 37.90 -4.49
N ASP A 217 37.37 39.22 -4.39
CA ASP A 217 38.38 40.12 -4.93
C ASP A 217 39.66 40.10 -4.07
N LYS A 218 40.67 40.88 -4.47
CA LYS A 218 41.93 41.04 -3.73
C LYS A 218 41.75 41.59 -2.31
N ASP A 219 40.67 42.32 -2.06
CA ASP A 219 40.36 42.93 -0.77
C ASP A 219 39.47 42.01 0.11
N GLY A 220 39.10 40.84 -0.42
CA GLY A 220 38.30 39.83 0.27
C GLY A 220 36.79 40.03 0.16
N ASN A 221 36.32 41.00 -0.63
CA ASN A 221 34.89 41.24 -0.86
C ASN A 221 34.32 40.19 -1.83
N SER A 222 33.05 39.80 -1.63
CA SER A 222 32.37 38.88 -2.56
C SER A 222 32.14 39.54 -3.91
N VAL A 223 32.47 38.83 -4.98
CA VAL A 223 32.33 39.27 -6.37
C VAL A 223 31.33 38.36 -7.07
N SER A 224 30.25 38.95 -7.57
CA SER A 224 29.24 38.22 -8.36
C SER A 224 29.37 38.51 -9.86
N PRO A 225 28.89 37.60 -10.72
CA PRO A 225 28.58 37.91 -12.11
C PRO A 225 27.56 39.05 -12.22
N ASN A 226 27.60 39.80 -13.32
CA ASN A 226 26.53 40.73 -13.65
C ASN A 226 25.47 39.98 -14.46
N PHE A 227 24.21 40.16 -14.10
CA PHE A 227 23.09 39.73 -14.94
C PHE A 227 22.66 40.90 -15.83
N ASP A 228 22.68 40.70 -17.15
CA ASP A 228 21.93 41.59 -18.07
C ASP A 228 20.41 41.40 -17.76
N PRO A 229 19.50 42.33 -18.15
CA PRO A 229 18.10 42.31 -17.71
C PRO A 229 17.48 40.92 -17.84
N VAL A 230 16.92 40.43 -16.74
CA VAL A 230 16.30 39.11 -16.67
C VAL A 230 14.93 39.21 -17.33
N GLU A 231 14.70 38.41 -18.37
CA GLU A 231 13.39 38.37 -19.02
C GLU A 231 12.55 37.28 -18.36
N VAL A 232 11.49 37.66 -17.65
CA VAL A 232 10.48 36.74 -17.12
C VAL A 232 9.19 36.94 -17.92
N SER A 233 8.70 35.86 -18.52
CA SER A 233 7.42 35.84 -19.23
C SER A 233 6.56 34.69 -18.74
N THR A 234 5.24 34.90 -18.69
CA THR A 234 4.26 33.90 -18.29
C THR A 234 3.56 33.33 -19.51
N GLU A 235 3.45 32.01 -19.57
CA GLU A 235 2.61 31.29 -20.53
C GLU A 235 1.51 30.57 -19.76
N ASN A 236 0.26 30.99 -19.98
CA ASN A 236 -0.91 30.44 -19.31
C ASN A 236 -1.81 29.78 -20.35
N ILE A 237 -2.14 28.51 -20.15
CA ILE A 237 -3.20 27.82 -20.88
C ILE A 237 -4.50 28.13 -20.15
N ALA A 238 -5.26 29.10 -20.67
CA ALA A 238 -6.59 29.38 -20.16
C ALA A 238 -7.49 28.13 -20.28
N TYR A 239 -8.41 27.98 -19.35
CA TYR A 239 -9.52 27.05 -19.50
C TYR A 239 -10.40 27.46 -20.68
N ASP A 240 -10.93 26.48 -21.43
CA ASP A 240 -11.98 26.67 -22.41
C ASP A 240 -13.31 26.79 -21.66
N PHE A 241 -13.63 28.00 -21.17
CA PHE A 241 -14.87 28.24 -20.44
C PHE A 241 -15.99 28.67 -21.38
N ASP A 242 -16.86 27.73 -21.73
CA ASP A 242 -18.24 28.09 -22.07
C ASP A 242 -19.13 28.21 -20.80
N HIS A 243 -18.71 27.71 -19.62
CA HIS A 243 -19.54 27.68 -18.39
C HIS A 243 -18.73 27.83 -17.08
N PRO A 244 -18.95 28.87 -16.25
CA PRO A 244 -18.38 28.98 -14.89
C PRO A 244 -18.93 27.88 -13.95
N LEU A 245 -18.23 27.61 -12.84
CA LEU A 245 -18.74 26.73 -11.78
C LEU A 245 -19.64 27.56 -10.86
N GLU A 246 -20.90 27.18 -10.74
CA GLU A 246 -21.91 27.96 -10.01
C GLU A 246 -22.75 27.06 -9.11
N THR A 247 -23.06 27.50 -7.89
CA THR A 247 -24.20 26.98 -7.12
C THR A 247 -25.42 27.85 -7.39
N HIS A 248 -26.60 27.22 -7.52
CA HIS A 248 -27.85 27.94 -7.75
C HIS A 248 -28.89 27.67 -6.69
N GLU A 249 -29.58 28.72 -6.25
CA GLU A 249 -30.74 28.60 -5.36
C GLU A 249 -31.84 27.70 -5.94
N SER A 250 -31.99 27.69 -7.28
CA SER A 250 -32.98 26.84 -7.97
C SER A 250 -32.71 25.34 -7.83
N GLU A 251 -31.48 24.95 -7.53
CA GLU A 251 -31.06 23.55 -7.40
C GLU A 251 -31.23 23.05 -5.95
N GLY A 252 -31.35 23.98 -5.01
CA GLY A 252 -31.64 23.73 -3.60
C GLY A 252 -30.55 24.20 -2.64
N HIS A 253 -29.50 24.85 -3.13
CA HIS A 253 -28.55 25.62 -2.32
C HIS A 253 -29.25 26.83 -1.70
N HIS A 254 -28.80 27.26 -0.52
CA HIS A 254 -29.26 28.49 0.13
C HIS A 254 -28.45 29.71 -0.29
N ILE A 255 -27.21 29.53 -0.76
CA ILE A 255 -26.32 30.62 -1.16
C ILE A 255 -25.69 30.33 -2.54
N PRO A 256 -25.93 31.18 -3.55
CA PRO A 256 -25.32 31.02 -4.88
C PRO A 256 -23.89 31.56 -4.91
N VAL A 257 -22.95 30.78 -5.44
CA VAL A 257 -21.52 31.11 -5.53
C VAL A 257 -21.01 30.82 -6.93
N THR A 258 -20.40 31.82 -7.59
CA THR A 258 -19.78 31.67 -8.91
C THR A 258 -18.25 31.71 -8.82
N ILE A 259 -17.59 30.71 -9.41
CA ILE A 259 -16.13 30.58 -9.45
C ILE A 259 -15.62 30.63 -10.89
N TYR A 260 -14.53 31.38 -11.07
CA TYR A 260 -13.72 31.38 -12.28
C TYR A 260 -12.36 30.76 -11.95
N PRO A 261 -12.13 29.49 -12.31
CA PRO A 261 -10.83 28.84 -12.13
C PRO A 261 -9.70 29.61 -12.82
N PHE A 262 -8.57 29.71 -12.14
CA PHE A 262 -7.30 30.19 -12.66
C PHE A 262 -6.81 29.21 -13.73
N PHE A 263 -5.90 29.64 -14.61
CA PHE A 263 -5.50 28.88 -15.81
C PHE A 263 -5.21 27.38 -15.54
N LYS A 264 -5.53 26.53 -16.53
CA LYS A 264 -5.33 25.06 -16.49
C LYS A 264 -3.86 24.68 -16.31
N GLN A 265 -2.95 25.48 -16.87
CA GLN A 265 -1.51 25.25 -16.75
C GLN A 265 -0.76 26.58 -16.91
N GLY A 266 0.18 26.87 -16.02
CA GLY A 266 1.00 28.08 -16.07
C GLY A 266 2.48 27.80 -15.92
N TYR A 267 3.29 28.49 -16.73
CA TYR A 267 4.74 28.41 -16.65
C TYR A 267 5.38 29.80 -16.70
N TYR A 268 6.47 29.96 -15.97
CA TYR A 268 7.41 31.08 -16.13
C TYR A 268 8.56 30.66 -17.02
N ASN A 269 8.70 31.33 -18.16
CA ASN A 269 9.88 31.27 -19.01
C ASN A 269 10.84 32.38 -18.57
N ILE A 270 11.99 31.98 -18.03
CA ILE A 270 12.98 32.88 -17.44
C ILE A 270 14.27 32.81 -18.27
N SER A 271 14.72 33.94 -18.79
CA SER A 271 15.94 34.04 -19.59
C SER A 271 16.97 34.88 -18.84
N VAL A 272 18.11 34.29 -18.50
CA VAL A 272 19.19 34.95 -17.75
C VAL A 272 20.48 34.93 -18.54
N THR A 273 21.09 36.11 -18.68
CA THR A 273 22.43 36.26 -19.27
C THR A 273 23.41 36.64 -18.18
N SER A 274 24.33 35.74 -17.86
CA SER A 274 25.38 35.95 -16.88
C SER A 274 26.68 36.42 -17.55
N SER A 275 27.32 37.43 -16.95
CA SER A 275 28.56 38.00 -17.45
C SER A 275 29.63 38.20 -16.38
N PHE A 276 30.87 37.81 -16.70
CA PHE A 276 32.03 37.97 -15.81
C PHE A 276 33.28 38.42 -16.59
N TYR A 277 34.15 39.21 -15.94
CA TYR A 277 35.40 39.71 -16.52
C TYR A 277 36.49 39.87 -15.46
N SER A 278 37.76 39.71 -15.86
CA SER A 278 38.87 39.51 -14.91
C SER A 278 39.25 40.75 -14.09
N GLU A 279 38.92 41.96 -14.53
CA GLU A 279 39.20 43.18 -13.76
C GLU A 279 38.35 43.29 -12.48
N LYS A 280 37.21 42.60 -12.39
CA LYS A 280 36.43 42.50 -11.14
C LYS A 280 37.21 41.88 -9.98
N LEU A 281 38.11 40.94 -10.27
CA LEU A 281 38.98 40.32 -9.26
C LEU A 281 40.07 41.29 -8.77
N THR A 282 40.33 42.36 -9.54
CA THR A 282 41.44 43.27 -9.28
C THR A 282 41.07 44.54 -8.52
N GLY A 283 39.78 44.85 -8.36
CA GLY A 283 39.27 46.01 -7.61
C GLY A 283 39.25 47.36 -8.36
N ASP A 284 39.68 47.41 -9.63
CA ASP A 284 39.70 48.66 -10.42
C ASP A 284 38.32 48.94 -11.05
N SER A 285 37.59 49.92 -10.52
CA SER A 285 36.22 50.29 -10.93
C SER A 285 36.15 51.41 -11.98
N ASN A 286 37.29 51.88 -12.52
CA ASN A 286 37.31 52.93 -13.54
C ASN A 286 37.33 52.32 -14.93
N GLU A 287 36.46 52.81 -15.84
CA GLU A 287 36.21 52.40 -17.24
C GLU A 287 37.45 51.95 -18.04
N SER A 288 38.00 50.81 -17.67
CA SER A 288 39.05 50.10 -18.37
C SER A 288 38.40 49.11 -19.34
N PRO A 289 39.05 48.80 -20.47
CA PRO A 289 38.46 47.93 -21.47
C PRO A 289 38.30 46.52 -20.89
N LYS A 290 37.07 46.12 -20.53
CA LYS A 290 36.67 44.80 -20.00
C LYS A 290 37.49 43.65 -20.63
N THR A 291 38.59 43.27 -20.00
CA THR A 291 39.48 42.26 -20.58
C THR A 291 38.91 40.85 -20.38
N ASN A 292 38.82 40.08 -21.47
CA ASN A 292 38.34 38.69 -21.51
C ASN A 292 36.92 38.48 -20.97
N GLU A 293 36.01 39.45 -21.10
CA GLU A 293 34.59 39.30 -20.73
C GLU A 293 33.99 38.03 -21.33
N ARG A 294 33.26 37.27 -20.52
CA ARG A 294 32.46 36.12 -20.96
C ARG A 294 31.00 36.39 -20.68
N LYS A 295 30.15 36.09 -21.65
CA LYS A 295 28.70 36.17 -21.53
C LYS A 295 28.09 34.83 -21.92
N ILE A 296 27.29 34.26 -21.03
CA ILE A 296 26.53 33.05 -21.29
C ILE A 296 25.06 33.27 -20.96
N LYS A 297 24.18 32.59 -21.69
CA LYS A 297 22.72 32.67 -21.51
C LYS A 297 22.12 31.30 -21.30
N ALA A 298 21.22 31.19 -20.33
CA ALA A 298 20.36 30.04 -20.14
C ALA A 298 18.89 30.45 -20.06
N ASN A 299 18.03 29.50 -20.42
CA ASN A 299 16.59 29.61 -20.24
C ASN A 299 16.16 28.60 -19.18
N PHE A 300 15.32 29.03 -18.26
CA PHE A 300 14.70 28.19 -17.24
C PHE A 300 13.19 28.15 -17.49
N LYS A 301 12.59 27.00 -17.25
CA LYS A 301 11.15 26.83 -17.26
C LYS A 301 10.71 26.45 -15.85
N LEU A 302 9.88 27.29 -15.24
CA LEU A 302 9.32 27.05 -13.91
C LEU A 302 7.82 26.80 -14.00
N SER A 303 7.36 25.63 -13.58
CA SER A 303 5.95 25.25 -13.51
C SER A 303 5.28 25.83 -12.26
N VAL A 304 4.07 26.34 -12.42
CA VAL A 304 3.18 26.68 -11.30
C VAL A 304 2.67 25.35 -10.70
N PRO A 305 2.91 25.07 -9.41
CA PRO A 305 2.47 23.83 -8.78
C PRO A 305 0.98 23.87 -8.39
N GLU A 306 0.36 22.71 -8.28
CA GLU A 306 -0.91 22.54 -7.56
C GLU A 306 -0.66 22.41 -6.05
N LEU A 307 -1.65 22.76 -5.21
CA LEU A 307 -1.52 22.58 -3.76
C LEU A 307 -1.26 21.10 -3.41
N SER A 308 -1.95 20.18 -4.11
CA SER A 308 -1.80 18.74 -3.98
C SER A 308 -0.41 18.24 -4.38
N ASP A 309 0.28 18.93 -5.28
CA ASP A 309 1.63 18.53 -5.71
C ASP A 309 2.68 18.75 -4.59
N ILE A 310 2.38 19.64 -3.64
CA ILE A 310 3.33 20.08 -2.60
C ILE A 310 2.94 19.57 -1.21
N TYR A 311 1.65 19.62 -0.87
CA TYR A 311 1.13 19.29 0.45
C TYR A 311 0.13 18.14 0.34
N ASN A 312 0.64 16.91 0.38
CA ASN A 312 -0.15 15.67 0.37
C ASN A 312 -1.04 15.47 1.63
N GLN A 313 -1.29 16.51 2.42
CA GLN A 313 -2.18 16.49 3.59
C GLN A 313 -3.19 17.66 3.62
N GLU A 314 -3.14 18.63 2.70
CA GLU A 314 -3.91 19.88 2.82
C GLU A 314 -4.83 20.23 1.64
N ALA A 315 -4.80 19.45 0.57
CA ALA A 315 -5.97 19.33 -0.30
C ALA A 315 -7.00 18.47 0.44
N GLY A 316 -7.82 19.11 1.27
CA GLY A 316 -8.90 18.49 2.05
C GLY A 316 -10.05 17.93 1.21
N GLY A 317 -9.79 17.44 0.00
CA GLY A 317 -10.69 16.49 -0.61
C GLY A 317 -10.54 15.21 0.17
N VAL A 318 -11.63 14.69 0.73
CA VAL A 318 -11.65 13.31 1.19
C VAL A 318 -11.32 12.46 -0.04
N ILE A 319 -10.05 12.04 -0.17
CA ILE A 319 -9.69 11.00 -1.13
C ILE A 319 -10.56 9.82 -0.70
N GLN A 320 -11.56 9.52 -1.53
CA GLN A 320 -12.51 8.47 -1.25
C GLN A 320 -11.72 7.19 -0.98
N LYS A 321 -11.80 6.72 0.27
CA LYS A 321 -11.14 5.48 0.69
C LYS A 321 -11.97 4.33 0.17
N TYR A 322 -11.51 3.74 -0.93
CA TYR A 322 -12.15 2.56 -1.48
C TYR A 322 -11.74 1.34 -0.68
N LEU A 323 -12.74 0.54 -0.31
CA LEU A 323 -12.52 -0.66 0.49
C LEU A 323 -11.49 -1.59 -0.20
N ALA A 324 -11.54 -1.71 -1.53
CA ALA A 324 -10.64 -2.58 -2.30
C ALA A 324 -9.15 -2.19 -2.24
N THR A 325 -8.84 -0.92 -2.00
CA THR A 325 -7.46 -0.40 -1.95
C THR A 325 -6.98 -0.11 -0.54
N GLN A 326 -7.87 0.07 0.44
CA GLN A 326 -7.47 0.39 1.80
C GLN A 326 -6.80 -0.80 2.51
N ASP A 327 -5.62 -0.55 3.09
CA ASP A 327 -4.83 -1.43 3.95
C ASP A 327 -4.40 -2.77 3.30
N ARG A 328 -4.64 -2.93 2.00
CA ARG A 328 -4.44 -4.18 1.26
C ARG A 328 -3.40 -4.02 0.17
N ALA A 329 -2.33 -4.78 0.29
CA ALA A 329 -1.33 -4.90 -0.76
C ALA A 329 -1.87 -5.73 -1.94
N ILE A 330 -2.61 -6.81 -1.62
CA ILE A 330 -3.09 -7.78 -2.61
C ILE A 330 -4.55 -8.14 -2.31
N THR A 331 -5.41 -8.00 -3.31
CA THR A 331 -6.80 -8.48 -3.31
C THR A 331 -7.02 -9.37 -4.53
N VAL A 332 -7.38 -10.63 -4.33
CA VAL A 332 -7.63 -11.60 -5.41
C VAL A 332 -9.03 -12.18 -5.23
N ASN A 333 -9.85 -12.18 -6.27
CA ASN A 333 -11.14 -12.85 -6.25
C ASN A 333 -11.01 -14.36 -6.50
N GLY A 334 -10.14 -14.75 -7.44
CA GLY A 334 -9.80 -16.14 -7.73
C GLY A 334 -8.80 -16.75 -6.73
N ASN A 335 -7.93 -17.63 -7.22
CA ASN A 335 -6.87 -18.26 -6.41
C ASN A 335 -5.56 -17.47 -6.49
N MET A 336 -4.76 -17.55 -5.43
CA MET A 336 -3.37 -17.11 -5.44
C MET A 336 -2.43 -18.31 -5.41
N ASN A 337 -1.60 -18.44 -6.43
CA ASN A 337 -0.71 -19.59 -6.62
C ASN A 337 0.75 -19.13 -6.64
N LEU A 338 1.56 -19.65 -5.72
CA LEU A 338 3.01 -19.47 -5.69
C LEU A 338 3.67 -20.80 -5.98
N SER A 339 4.41 -20.86 -7.09
CA SER A 339 5.03 -22.11 -7.56
C SER A 339 6.47 -21.86 -7.98
N GLY A 340 7.42 -22.54 -7.32
CA GLY A 340 8.84 -22.46 -7.67
C GLY A 340 9.54 -21.17 -7.24
N VAL A 341 8.99 -20.39 -6.32
CA VAL A 341 9.48 -19.03 -5.99
C VAL A 341 10.41 -19.06 -4.77
N ASP A 342 11.60 -18.46 -4.87
CA ASP A 342 12.53 -18.31 -3.73
C ASP A 342 12.60 -16.83 -3.30
N GLY A 343 11.72 -16.44 -2.38
CA GLY A 343 11.58 -15.06 -1.91
C GLY A 343 10.40 -14.34 -2.54
N PHE A 344 9.25 -14.39 -1.86
CA PHE A 344 8.08 -13.55 -2.13
C PHE A 344 7.69 -12.83 -0.85
N THR A 345 7.63 -11.51 -0.87
CA THR A 345 7.30 -10.72 0.31
C THR A 345 6.13 -9.78 0.05
N VAL A 346 5.14 -9.81 0.93
CA VAL A 346 4.10 -8.78 1.01
C VAL A 346 4.33 -7.95 2.26
N SER A 347 4.53 -6.64 2.07
CA SER A 347 4.91 -5.72 3.14
C SER A 347 3.92 -4.57 3.25
N ASN A 348 3.74 -4.08 4.49
CA ASN A 348 2.92 -2.93 4.86
C ASN A 348 1.41 -2.99 4.55
N GLY A 349 0.90 -4.08 3.95
CA GLY A 349 -0.53 -4.29 3.74
C GLY A 349 -0.95 -5.74 3.91
N GLU A 350 -2.25 -5.95 4.06
CA GLU A 350 -2.90 -7.26 4.18
C GLU A 350 -3.03 -7.96 2.82
N ILE A 351 -3.32 -9.26 2.86
CA ILE A 351 -3.65 -10.08 1.69
C ILE A 351 -5.08 -10.58 1.84
N TYR A 352 -5.87 -10.42 0.78
CA TYR A 352 -7.20 -10.99 0.66
C TYR A 352 -7.33 -11.89 -0.56
N VAL A 353 -7.75 -13.14 -0.37
CA VAL A 353 -8.00 -14.09 -1.46
C VAL A 353 -9.39 -14.72 -1.34
N GLY A 354 -10.23 -14.49 -2.34
CA GLY A 354 -11.57 -15.07 -2.42
C GLY A 354 -11.51 -16.58 -2.55
N GLY A 355 -10.68 -17.10 -3.44
CA GLY A 355 -10.59 -18.52 -3.74
C GLY A 355 -11.75 -19.01 -4.59
N THR A 356 -11.47 -19.92 -5.52
CA THR A 356 -12.52 -20.60 -6.30
C THR A 356 -12.75 -22.00 -5.76
N THR A 357 -14.02 -22.33 -5.54
CA THR A 357 -14.41 -23.70 -5.22
C THR A 357 -14.58 -24.48 -6.52
N PRO A 358 -14.06 -25.72 -6.64
CA PRO A 358 -14.20 -26.53 -7.85
C PRO A 358 -15.67 -26.72 -8.24
N SER A 359 -15.96 -26.68 -9.55
CA SER A 359 -17.33 -26.73 -10.09
C SER A 359 -17.97 -28.12 -10.01
N SER A 360 -17.16 -29.17 -9.81
CA SER A 360 -17.61 -30.56 -9.69
C SER A 360 -16.71 -31.33 -8.71
N VAL A 361 -17.29 -31.67 -7.56
CA VAL A 361 -16.66 -32.54 -6.54
C VAL A 361 -16.82 -33.99 -7.01
N GLN A 362 -15.73 -34.70 -7.29
CA GLN A 362 -15.80 -36.13 -7.58
C GLN A 362 -16.00 -36.88 -6.25
N VAL A 363 -17.06 -37.69 -6.16
CA VAL A 363 -17.48 -38.37 -4.92
C VAL A 363 -16.33 -39.18 -4.28
N SER A 364 -15.39 -39.67 -5.09
CA SER A 364 -14.24 -40.48 -4.66
C SER A 364 -13.11 -39.70 -3.96
N ASN A 365 -13.07 -38.36 -4.01
CA ASN A 365 -11.98 -37.56 -3.39
C ASN A 365 -12.48 -36.43 -2.48
N ARG A 366 -13.76 -36.48 -2.08
CA ARG A 366 -14.44 -35.44 -1.30
C ARG A 366 -13.71 -35.05 0.01
N SER A 367 -13.02 -35.98 0.66
CA SER A 367 -12.26 -35.70 1.89
C SER A 367 -11.11 -34.70 1.70
N TYR A 368 -10.58 -34.59 0.48
CA TYR A 368 -9.46 -33.73 0.14
C TYR A 368 -9.86 -32.53 -0.72
N GLU A 369 -10.92 -32.67 -1.54
CA GLU A 369 -11.40 -31.58 -2.40
C GLU A 369 -11.87 -30.35 -1.61
N LYS A 370 -12.27 -30.49 -0.34
CA LYS A 370 -12.58 -29.36 0.56
C LYS A 370 -11.40 -28.41 0.80
N TYR A 371 -10.18 -28.88 0.56
CA TYR A 371 -8.95 -28.09 0.67
C TYR A 371 -8.57 -27.36 -0.63
N SER A 372 -9.46 -27.37 -1.64
CA SER A 372 -9.24 -26.69 -2.91
C SER A 372 -9.52 -25.19 -2.82
N GLY A 373 -8.82 -24.43 -3.65
CA GLY A 373 -8.97 -22.98 -3.78
C GLY A 373 -8.36 -22.17 -2.64
N GLY A 374 -8.22 -20.87 -2.86
CA GLY A 374 -7.61 -19.95 -1.90
C GLY A 374 -6.14 -19.67 -2.25
N ILE A 375 -5.25 -19.82 -1.26
CA ILE A 375 -3.82 -19.56 -1.39
C ILE A 375 -3.08 -20.90 -1.43
N MET A 376 -2.32 -21.16 -2.50
CA MET A 376 -1.50 -22.35 -2.65
C MET A 376 -0.02 -21.97 -2.76
N VAL A 377 0.82 -22.64 -1.98
CA VAL A 377 2.28 -22.49 -2.02
C VAL A 377 2.90 -23.85 -2.30
N TYR A 378 3.67 -23.96 -3.38
CA TYR A 378 4.33 -25.19 -3.80
C TYR A 378 5.78 -24.92 -4.18
N ASN A 379 6.70 -25.75 -3.67
CA ASN A 379 8.12 -25.71 -3.96
C ASN A 379 8.68 -24.27 -3.92
N SER A 380 8.31 -23.53 -2.88
CA SER A 380 8.59 -22.10 -2.76
C SER A 380 9.08 -21.78 -1.35
N SER A 381 10.24 -21.13 -1.26
CA SER A 381 10.92 -20.80 0.00
C SER A 381 10.91 -19.29 0.28
N ASN A 382 11.11 -18.92 1.55
CA ASN A 382 11.21 -17.53 1.98
C ASN A 382 9.97 -16.70 1.62
N ILE A 383 8.78 -17.27 1.79
CA ILE A 383 7.51 -16.60 1.54
C ILE A 383 7.09 -15.87 2.82
N ASN A 384 7.04 -14.54 2.76
CA ASN A 384 6.78 -13.68 3.92
C ASN A 384 5.54 -12.81 3.70
N PHE A 385 4.53 -12.99 4.54
CA PHE A 385 3.35 -12.13 4.59
C PHE A 385 3.40 -11.33 5.90
N ASN A 386 3.80 -10.05 5.86
CA ASN A 386 4.16 -9.33 7.09
C ASN A 386 2.94 -8.93 7.95
N ASN A 387 1.74 -8.88 7.36
CA ASN A 387 0.48 -8.53 8.03
C ASN A 387 -0.55 -9.68 7.93
N ASP A 388 -1.82 -9.37 8.17
CA ASP A 388 -2.90 -10.34 8.15
C ASP A 388 -3.06 -10.98 6.76
N VAL A 389 -3.36 -12.28 6.77
CA VAL A 389 -3.65 -13.08 5.58
C VAL A 389 -5.07 -13.59 5.68
N VAL A 390 -5.88 -13.31 4.66
CA VAL A 390 -7.29 -13.66 4.59
C VAL A 390 -7.54 -14.52 3.36
N THR A 391 -8.15 -15.69 3.53
CA THR A 391 -8.63 -16.53 2.42
C THR A 391 -10.02 -17.10 2.74
N ARG A 392 -11.00 -17.02 1.83
CA ARG A 392 -12.33 -17.65 2.09
C ARG A 392 -12.30 -19.18 1.96
N ASN A 393 -11.29 -19.71 1.28
CA ASN A 393 -11.08 -21.14 1.06
C ASN A 393 -9.87 -21.60 1.88
N THR A 394 -8.86 -22.18 1.26
CA THR A 394 -7.79 -22.88 1.98
C THR A 394 -6.46 -22.12 1.85
N LEU A 395 -5.69 -22.06 2.95
CA LEU A 395 -4.25 -21.87 2.85
C LEU A 395 -3.60 -23.26 2.73
N ASN A 396 -3.13 -23.60 1.54
CA ASN A 396 -2.58 -24.89 1.20
C ASN A 396 -1.06 -24.82 0.99
N LEU A 397 -0.31 -25.53 1.82
CA LEU A 397 1.14 -25.71 1.65
C LEU A 397 1.45 -27.13 1.15
N ARG A 398 2.11 -27.19 0.00
CA ARG A 398 2.58 -28.43 -0.62
C ARG A 398 4.06 -28.65 -0.35
N SER A 399 4.61 -29.73 -0.92
CA SER A 399 6.03 -30.06 -0.80
C SER A 399 6.94 -28.86 -1.07
N GLY A 400 7.92 -28.66 -0.18
CA GLY A 400 8.92 -27.60 -0.26
C GLY A 400 8.41 -26.18 0.03
N ALA A 401 7.17 -26.01 0.51
CA ALA A 401 6.65 -24.70 0.88
C ALA A 401 7.24 -24.21 2.22
N ASN A 402 7.74 -22.97 2.28
CA ASN A 402 8.17 -22.34 3.53
C ASN A 402 7.54 -20.94 3.63
N VAL A 403 6.57 -20.80 4.54
CA VAL A 403 5.73 -19.61 4.69
C VAL A 403 5.81 -19.06 6.12
N THR A 404 6.03 -17.76 6.22
CA THR A 404 5.96 -17.00 7.48
C THR A 404 4.90 -15.91 7.37
N ILE A 405 4.00 -15.87 8.34
CA ILE A 405 2.97 -14.82 8.48
C ILE A 405 3.30 -14.00 9.72
N GLY A 406 3.48 -12.68 9.57
CA GLY A 406 3.76 -11.76 10.67
C GLY A 406 2.50 -11.31 11.43
N GLY A 407 1.34 -11.28 10.77
CA GLY A 407 0.04 -10.95 11.36
C GLY A 407 -0.77 -12.16 11.80
N ASN A 408 -2.08 -12.08 11.61
CA ASN A 408 -3.06 -13.14 11.86
C ASN A 408 -3.45 -13.86 10.56
N LEU A 409 -4.02 -15.05 10.68
CA LEU A 409 -4.55 -15.81 9.54
C LEU A 409 -6.04 -16.07 9.73
N TYR A 410 -6.83 -15.71 8.73
CA TYR A 410 -8.26 -15.97 8.65
C TYR A 410 -8.53 -16.83 7.41
N GLY A 411 -9.09 -18.02 7.60
CA GLY A 411 -9.15 -19.03 6.54
C GLY A 411 -10.41 -19.87 6.59
N GLY A 412 -10.86 -20.41 5.45
CA GLY A 412 -11.77 -21.55 5.50
C GLY A 412 -11.07 -22.75 6.11
N ASN A 413 -9.95 -23.16 5.52
CA ASN A 413 -9.11 -24.25 6.03
C ASN A 413 -7.63 -23.86 6.07
N ILE A 414 -6.86 -24.64 6.83
CA ILE A 414 -5.41 -24.78 6.63
C ILE A 414 -5.14 -26.22 6.21
N TYR A 415 -4.36 -26.41 5.16
CA TYR A 415 -3.97 -27.74 4.74
C TYR A 415 -2.48 -27.79 4.41
N VAL A 416 -1.77 -28.73 5.03
CA VAL A 416 -0.40 -29.07 4.65
C VAL A 416 -0.44 -30.47 4.07
N GLY A 417 -0.44 -30.53 2.75
CA GLY A 417 -0.61 -31.77 2.00
C GLY A 417 -0.62 -31.52 0.50
N GLY A 418 -0.35 -32.56 -0.26
CA GLY A 418 -0.13 -32.49 -1.69
C GLY A 418 1.35 -32.39 -2.05
N ASN A 419 1.80 -33.28 -2.93
CA ASN A 419 3.22 -33.38 -3.26
C ASN A 419 3.65 -32.53 -4.45
N THR A 420 2.72 -32.20 -5.34
CA THR A 420 2.98 -31.50 -6.61
C THR A 420 1.80 -30.59 -6.94
N TYR A 421 2.04 -29.58 -7.78
CA TYR A 421 1.01 -28.71 -8.34
C TYR A 421 1.35 -28.36 -9.79
N SER A 422 0.32 -28.24 -10.62
CA SER A 422 0.40 -27.79 -12.01
C SER A 422 -0.72 -26.80 -12.28
N THR A 423 -0.38 -25.62 -12.79
CA THR A 423 -1.37 -24.59 -13.17
C THR A 423 -2.27 -25.01 -14.33
N ASN A 424 -1.91 -26.07 -15.05
CA ASN A 424 -2.64 -26.57 -16.22
C ASN A 424 -3.52 -27.79 -15.90
N ASP A 425 -3.47 -28.28 -14.66
CA ASP A 425 -4.24 -29.45 -14.25
C ASP A 425 -5.61 -29.00 -13.72
N THR A 426 -6.67 -29.47 -14.36
CA THR A 426 -8.05 -29.15 -13.98
C THR A 426 -8.54 -30.01 -12.83
N ASN A 427 -7.83 -31.10 -12.49
CA ASN A 427 -8.20 -32.03 -11.41
C ASN A 427 -7.02 -32.22 -10.45
N ASP A 428 -7.17 -31.75 -9.21
CA ASP A 428 -6.07 -31.76 -8.24
C ASP A 428 -6.02 -33.05 -7.40
N ASP A 429 -5.88 -34.19 -8.07
CA ASP A 429 -5.77 -35.51 -7.41
C ASP A 429 -4.57 -35.59 -6.45
N ASN A 430 -3.59 -34.69 -6.64
CA ASN A 430 -2.41 -34.60 -5.80
C ASN A 430 -2.71 -34.15 -4.37
N LEU A 431 -3.86 -33.53 -4.07
CA LEU A 431 -4.23 -33.15 -2.69
C LEU A 431 -4.24 -34.33 -1.70
N ASN A 432 -4.49 -35.54 -2.19
CA ASN A 432 -4.45 -36.76 -1.38
C ASN A 432 -3.01 -37.27 -1.15
N GLN A 433 -2.00 -36.72 -1.79
CA GLN A 433 -0.61 -37.16 -1.60
C GLN A 433 0.03 -36.44 -0.41
N SER A 434 1.02 -37.04 0.23
CA SER A 434 1.72 -36.38 1.34
C SER A 434 2.63 -35.27 0.81
N ALA A 435 2.57 -34.09 1.41
CA ALA A 435 3.61 -33.07 1.21
C ALA A 435 4.92 -33.49 1.91
N ASP A 436 6.05 -32.94 1.49
CA ASP A 436 7.35 -33.15 2.15
C ASP A 436 8.07 -31.80 2.39
N ASN A 437 8.65 -31.63 3.58
CA ASN A 437 9.39 -30.43 3.98
C ASN A 437 8.59 -29.12 3.86
N ALA A 438 7.31 -29.12 4.23
CA ALA A 438 6.47 -27.92 4.26
C ALA A 438 6.50 -27.27 5.66
N THR A 439 6.65 -25.95 5.73
CA THR A 439 6.69 -25.20 7.00
C THR A 439 5.78 -23.99 6.95
N LEU A 440 4.92 -23.88 7.97
CA LEU A 440 4.07 -22.72 8.24
C LEU A 440 4.40 -22.17 9.62
N ASN A 441 4.86 -20.92 9.67
CA ASN A 441 5.09 -20.18 10.91
C ASN A 441 4.19 -18.96 10.97
N ILE A 442 3.30 -18.87 11.96
CA ILE A 442 2.41 -17.72 12.14
C ILE A 442 2.81 -17.01 13.43
N ASN A 443 3.44 -15.85 13.24
CA ASN A 443 4.04 -14.95 14.21
C ASN A 443 4.89 -15.63 15.30
N ASN A 444 6.22 -15.53 15.18
CA ASN A 444 7.16 -15.99 16.20
C ASN A 444 7.57 -14.90 17.23
N THR A 445 6.89 -13.74 17.25
CA THR A 445 7.17 -12.65 18.20
C THR A 445 6.20 -12.64 19.39
N ILE A 446 6.63 -12.08 20.52
CA ILE A 446 5.84 -11.96 21.78
C ILE A 446 4.84 -10.79 21.69
N ASP A 447 4.11 -10.69 20.58
CA ASP A 447 2.99 -9.75 20.45
C ASP A 447 1.69 -10.54 20.58
N SER A 448 1.00 -10.38 21.72
CA SER A 448 -0.24 -11.08 22.04
C SER A 448 -1.43 -10.72 21.12
N THR A 449 -1.27 -9.72 20.26
CA THR A 449 -2.30 -9.32 19.28
C THR A 449 -2.14 -9.98 17.91
N LYS A 450 -1.02 -10.68 17.70
CA LYS A 450 -0.63 -11.29 16.41
C LYS A 450 -0.34 -12.77 16.55
N GLY A 451 -0.49 -13.54 15.48
CA GLY A 451 -0.31 -14.99 15.50
C GLY A 451 -1.59 -15.77 15.82
N LYS A 452 -2.74 -15.09 15.81
CA LYS A 452 -4.05 -15.74 15.89
C LYS A 452 -4.37 -16.39 14.55
N VAL A 453 -4.88 -17.62 14.61
CA VAL A 453 -5.47 -18.34 13.49
C VAL A 453 -6.94 -18.53 13.77
N ILE A 454 -7.80 -18.01 12.90
CA ILE A 454 -9.25 -18.22 12.99
C ILE A 454 -9.74 -18.88 11.71
N ILE A 455 -10.25 -20.10 11.83
CA ILE A 455 -10.76 -20.85 10.69
C ILE A 455 -12.20 -21.34 10.90
N ASP A 456 -12.99 -21.33 9.82
CA ASP A 456 -14.38 -21.83 9.83
C ASP A 456 -14.50 -23.32 9.46
N ASN A 457 -13.38 -24.03 9.33
CA ASN A 457 -13.33 -25.44 9.02
C ASN A 457 -12.04 -26.07 9.59
N ASP A 458 -11.41 -27.01 8.89
CA ASP A 458 -10.37 -27.85 9.45
C ASP A 458 -8.94 -27.31 9.27
N LEU A 459 -8.07 -27.67 10.23
CA LEU A 459 -6.62 -27.69 10.06
C LEU A 459 -6.19 -29.13 9.76
N GLY A 460 -5.73 -29.39 8.53
CA GLY A 460 -5.28 -30.71 8.10
C GLY A 460 -3.77 -30.78 7.88
N LEU A 461 -3.15 -31.87 8.32
CA LEU A 461 -1.75 -32.21 8.09
C LEU A 461 -1.64 -33.63 7.51
N LYS A 462 -1.22 -33.73 6.25
CA LYS A 462 -0.85 -34.97 5.55
C LYS A 462 0.49 -34.75 4.87
N ALA A 463 1.57 -34.86 5.64
CA ALA A 463 2.89 -34.52 5.17
C ALA A 463 3.97 -35.25 5.96
N THR A 464 5.20 -35.28 5.42
CA THR A 464 6.44 -35.72 6.06
C THR A 464 7.36 -34.54 6.32
N ASN A 465 8.13 -34.59 7.41
CA ASN A 465 9.10 -33.54 7.80
C ASN A 465 8.52 -32.11 7.79
N SER A 466 7.24 -31.97 8.13
CA SER A 466 6.50 -30.72 7.93
C SER A 466 6.01 -30.13 9.24
N ASN A 467 6.10 -28.82 9.41
CA ASN A 467 5.86 -28.18 10.70
C ASN A 467 4.88 -27.01 10.56
N ILE A 468 3.88 -26.99 11.43
CA ILE A 468 2.96 -25.87 11.61
C ILE A 468 3.18 -25.31 13.02
N THR A 469 3.49 -24.02 13.12
CA THR A 469 3.65 -23.33 14.41
C THR A 469 2.74 -22.11 14.47
N ILE A 470 1.88 -22.08 15.49
CA ILE A 470 0.82 -21.08 15.69
C ILE A 470 0.84 -20.62 17.15
N ASN A 471 0.51 -19.36 17.41
CA ASN A 471 0.35 -18.86 18.77
C ASN A 471 -1.03 -19.26 19.33
N ASP A 472 -2.11 -18.71 18.77
CA ASP A 472 -3.48 -18.95 19.23
C ASP A 472 -4.33 -19.54 18.10
N PHE A 473 -5.06 -20.62 18.37
CA PHE A 473 -5.88 -21.31 17.38
C PHE A 473 -7.37 -21.27 17.74
N PHE A 474 -8.19 -20.85 16.77
CA PHE A 474 -9.65 -20.80 16.85
C PHE A 474 -10.26 -21.52 15.65
N GLY A 475 -10.59 -22.80 15.82
CA GLY A 475 -11.51 -23.53 14.96
C GLY A 475 -12.94 -23.27 15.41
N VAL A 476 -13.63 -22.32 14.77
CA VAL A 476 -14.84 -21.69 15.33
C VAL A 476 -16.16 -22.30 14.89
N ASN A 477 -16.13 -23.25 13.95
CA ASN A 477 -17.35 -23.82 13.38
C ASN A 477 -17.75 -25.12 14.10
N ASP A 478 -18.98 -25.11 14.64
CA ASP A 478 -19.72 -26.29 15.12
C ASP A 478 -21.13 -26.30 14.50
N LYS A 479 -21.25 -26.01 13.21
CA LYS A 479 -22.53 -26.11 12.49
C LYS A 479 -22.94 -27.59 12.44
N ASN A 480 -23.55 -28.05 13.54
CA ASN A 480 -24.19 -29.34 13.68
C ASN A 480 -25.01 -29.64 12.42
N ILE A 481 -24.54 -30.60 11.60
CA ILE A 481 -25.34 -31.15 10.51
C ILE A 481 -26.58 -31.74 11.17
N THR A 482 -27.72 -31.08 11.03
CA THR A 482 -29.00 -31.63 11.49
C THR A 482 -29.22 -32.98 10.82
N ARG A 483 -29.18 -34.02 11.65
CA ARG A 483 -29.35 -35.41 11.24
C ARG A 483 -30.79 -35.58 10.72
N TYR A 484 -30.91 -36.05 9.47
CA TYR A 484 -32.11 -36.28 8.66
C TYR A 484 -32.59 -35.09 7.80
N GLY A 485 -32.15 -35.10 6.55
CA GLY A 485 -32.47 -34.09 5.52
C GLY A 485 -31.19 -33.45 5.02
N ASN A 486 -31.14 -32.98 3.77
CA ASN A 486 -30.05 -32.10 3.37
C ASN A 486 -30.03 -30.96 4.39
N PRO A 487 -28.94 -30.79 5.18
CA PRO A 487 -28.89 -29.68 6.13
C PRO A 487 -29.14 -28.43 5.31
N VAL A 488 -30.05 -27.55 5.75
CA VAL A 488 -30.35 -26.30 5.05
C VAL A 488 -30.00 -25.13 5.94
N ASP A 489 -29.48 -24.05 5.37
CA ASP A 489 -29.26 -22.80 6.08
C ASP A 489 -30.59 -22.22 6.57
N ALA A 490 -30.54 -21.11 7.30
CA ALA A 490 -31.73 -20.44 7.83
C ALA A 490 -32.74 -20.03 6.74
N ASP A 491 -32.34 -20.01 5.47
CA ASP A 491 -33.12 -19.63 4.31
C ASP A 491 -33.56 -20.83 3.44
N GLY A 492 -33.22 -22.06 3.87
CA GLY A 492 -33.64 -23.29 3.19
C GLY A 492 -32.67 -23.79 2.11
N ASN A 493 -31.46 -23.23 1.97
CA ASN A 493 -30.46 -23.69 1.00
C ASN A 493 -29.59 -24.80 1.57
N PRO A 494 -29.20 -25.84 0.81
CA PRO A 494 -28.33 -26.90 1.30
C PRO A 494 -27.02 -26.37 1.92
N ILE A 495 -26.79 -26.65 3.21
CA ILE A 495 -25.52 -26.44 3.91
C ILE A 495 -24.46 -27.30 3.23
N ASP A 496 -23.36 -26.64 2.87
CA ASP A 496 -22.18 -27.27 2.31
C ASP A 496 -21.57 -28.23 3.35
N ARG A 497 -21.78 -29.53 3.12
CA ARG A 497 -21.31 -30.62 4.00
C ARG A 497 -19.78 -30.73 4.05
N THR A 498 -19.05 -29.99 3.22
CA THR A 498 -17.59 -29.87 3.33
C THR A 498 -17.16 -28.89 4.41
N LYS A 499 -18.10 -28.12 5.01
CA LYS A 499 -17.88 -27.10 6.06
C LYS A 499 -18.66 -27.40 7.35
N SER A 500 -18.67 -28.66 7.77
CA SER A 500 -19.54 -29.12 8.85
C SER A 500 -18.97 -28.91 10.25
N SER A 501 -17.65 -28.74 10.39
CA SER A 501 -16.99 -28.82 11.69
C SER A 501 -15.53 -28.35 11.62
N SER A 502 -15.07 -27.57 12.60
CA SER A 502 -13.67 -27.15 12.71
C SER A 502 -12.87 -28.08 13.64
N SER A 503 -12.11 -29.01 13.05
CA SER A 503 -11.24 -29.94 13.77
C SER A 503 -9.77 -29.86 13.34
N ILE A 504 -8.88 -30.46 14.14
CA ILE A 504 -7.49 -30.70 13.75
C ILE A 504 -7.38 -32.14 13.25
N ILE A 505 -6.87 -32.34 12.03
CA ILE A 505 -6.75 -33.65 11.40
C ILE A 505 -5.27 -33.90 11.07
N VAL A 506 -4.66 -34.87 11.74
CA VAL A 506 -3.31 -35.34 11.42
C VAL A 506 -3.38 -36.72 10.77
N ASN A 507 -3.19 -36.72 9.46
CA ASN A 507 -3.23 -37.90 8.59
C ASN A 507 -1.82 -38.26 8.05
N SER A 508 -0.78 -37.97 8.83
CA SER A 508 0.58 -38.43 8.59
C SER A 508 0.87 -39.75 9.34
N ASN A 509 1.94 -40.43 8.93
CA ASN A 509 2.44 -41.66 9.56
C ASN A 509 3.90 -41.50 10.02
N ASP A 510 4.41 -40.26 10.07
CA ASP A 510 5.78 -39.97 10.48
C ASP A 510 5.83 -39.24 11.83
N ASP A 511 6.96 -39.39 12.50
CA ASP A 511 7.23 -38.77 13.80
C ASP A 511 7.94 -37.41 13.66
N SER A 512 8.21 -36.95 12.42
CA SER A 512 8.98 -35.73 12.16
C SER A 512 8.11 -34.51 11.88
N SER A 513 6.84 -34.69 11.55
CA SER A 513 5.88 -33.62 11.31
C SER A 513 5.14 -33.23 12.58
N ASN A 514 4.86 -31.93 12.74
CA ASN A 514 4.30 -31.40 13.99
C ASN A 514 3.27 -30.29 13.72
N VAL A 515 2.26 -30.21 14.60
CA VAL A 515 1.38 -29.05 14.75
C VAL A 515 1.58 -28.51 16.16
N ILE A 516 2.08 -27.29 16.28
CA ILE A 516 2.44 -26.66 17.56
C ILE A 516 1.56 -25.45 17.79
N ILE A 517 0.73 -25.49 18.84
CA ILE A 517 -0.06 -24.35 19.31
C ILE A 517 0.50 -23.91 20.66
N LYS A 518 0.96 -22.65 20.75
CA LYS A 518 1.76 -22.19 21.89
C LYS A 518 0.95 -21.59 23.05
N ASN A 519 -0.12 -20.84 22.74
CA ASN A 519 -0.81 -20.00 23.72
C ASN A 519 -2.17 -20.56 24.13
N SER A 520 -3.12 -20.64 23.21
CA SER A 520 -4.47 -21.16 23.48
C SER A 520 -5.06 -21.87 22.26
N ALA A 521 -5.94 -22.84 22.51
CA ALA A 521 -6.62 -23.62 21.47
C ALA A 521 -8.12 -23.70 21.76
N TYR A 522 -8.93 -23.22 20.82
CA TYR A 522 -10.38 -23.32 20.80
C TYR A 522 -10.77 -24.15 19.58
N ILE A 523 -11.23 -25.38 19.78
CA ILE A 523 -11.54 -26.35 18.71
C ILE A 523 -12.99 -26.78 18.86
N MET A 524 -13.90 -26.07 18.21
CA MET A 524 -15.33 -26.23 18.43
C MET A 524 -15.94 -27.36 17.61
N GLY A 525 -15.20 -27.92 16.66
CA GLY A 525 -15.66 -29.05 15.85
C GLY A 525 -15.14 -30.41 16.32
N THR A 526 -15.79 -31.47 15.81
CA THR A 526 -15.28 -32.84 15.79
C THR A 526 -15.04 -33.39 14.38
N ALA A 527 -14.08 -34.30 14.27
CA ALA A 527 -13.67 -34.90 13.01
C ALA A 527 -14.66 -35.98 12.53
N HIS A 528 -14.48 -36.38 11.27
CA HIS A 528 -15.28 -37.42 10.64
C HIS A 528 -14.37 -38.49 10.05
N ILE A 529 -14.78 -39.75 10.17
CA ILE A 529 -14.16 -40.86 9.44
C ILE A 529 -14.94 -41.03 8.15
N ASN A 530 -14.22 -41.04 7.03
CA ASN A 530 -14.81 -41.32 5.74
C ASN A 530 -15.17 -42.81 5.65
N THR A 531 -16.41 -43.13 5.99
CA THR A 531 -17.00 -44.45 5.84
C THR A 531 -17.95 -44.43 4.64
N ASN A 532 -17.93 -45.50 3.84
CA ASN A 532 -18.86 -45.72 2.72
C ASN A 532 -18.66 -44.86 1.45
N GLU A 533 -17.42 -44.72 0.95
CA GLU A 533 -17.06 -43.99 -0.31
C GLU A 533 -17.72 -44.52 -1.62
N THR A 534 -18.48 -45.62 -1.58
CA THR A 534 -18.92 -46.35 -2.79
C THR A 534 -20.37 -46.09 -3.21
N ASN A 535 -21.12 -45.25 -2.51
CA ASN A 535 -22.51 -44.95 -2.87
C ASN A 535 -22.81 -43.46 -2.88
N THR A 536 -23.74 -43.07 -3.74
CA THR A 536 -24.41 -41.74 -3.80
C THR A 536 -25.15 -41.37 -2.51
N ASP A 537 -25.05 -42.20 -1.46
CA ASP A 537 -25.74 -42.04 -0.18
C ASP A 537 -24.76 -41.52 0.87
N SER A 538 -24.76 -40.20 0.98
CA SER A 538 -23.95 -39.40 1.90
C SER A 538 -24.48 -39.43 3.35
N SER A 539 -25.36 -40.38 3.69
CA SER A 539 -25.98 -40.54 5.01
C SER A 539 -25.10 -41.27 6.04
N ASN A 540 -23.94 -41.82 5.63
CA ASN A 540 -23.20 -42.82 6.41
C ASN A 540 -21.73 -42.42 6.74
N GLU A 541 -21.40 -41.13 6.84
CA GLU A 541 -20.12 -40.69 7.42
C GLU A 541 -20.16 -40.82 8.95
N TYR A 542 -19.12 -41.40 9.55
CA TYR A 542 -19.05 -41.55 11.00
C TYR A 542 -18.43 -40.29 11.64
N GLN A 543 -19.26 -39.43 12.23
CA GLN A 543 -18.79 -38.35 13.09
C GLN A 543 -18.15 -38.93 14.36
N THR A 544 -16.92 -38.52 14.67
CA THR A 544 -16.20 -38.95 15.87
C THR A 544 -16.52 -38.04 17.04
N GLY A 545 -16.07 -38.44 18.24
CA GLY A 545 -15.95 -37.56 19.40
C GLY A 545 -14.59 -36.89 19.50
N GLU A 546 -13.81 -36.80 18.41
CA GLU A 546 -12.45 -36.25 18.42
C GLU A 546 -12.43 -34.82 17.87
N SER A 547 -11.92 -33.85 18.64
CA SER A 547 -11.57 -32.52 18.11
C SER A 547 -10.19 -32.49 17.46
N GLY A 548 -9.32 -33.45 17.82
CA GLY A 548 -8.02 -33.69 17.21
C GLY A 548 -7.94 -35.14 16.73
N ALA A 549 -8.26 -35.38 15.46
CA ALA A 549 -8.22 -36.70 14.86
C ALA A 549 -6.83 -37.02 14.33
N VAL A 550 -6.21 -38.03 14.93
CA VAL A 550 -4.90 -38.52 14.49
C VAL A 550 -5.07 -39.92 13.93
N LYS A 551 -4.43 -40.18 12.79
CA LYS A 551 -4.51 -41.47 12.11
C LYS A 551 -4.15 -42.62 13.06
N GLY A 552 -5.05 -43.61 13.11
CA GLY A 552 -4.92 -44.80 13.97
C GLY A 552 -5.69 -44.69 15.29
N ASN A 553 -6.00 -43.49 15.77
CA ASN A 553 -6.65 -43.33 17.08
C ASN A 553 -8.13 -43.72 17.09
N TYR A 554 -8.75 -43.81 15.90
CA TYR A 554 -10.09 -44.36 15.73
C TYR A 554 -10.23 -45.81 16.24
N ILE A 555 -9.13 -46.52 16.54
CA ILE A 555 -9.15 -47.81 17.21
C ILE A 555 -9.91 -47.78 18.54
N ALA A 556 -9.95 -46.62 19.22
CA ALA A 556 -10.72 -46.45 20.45
C ALA A 556 -12.19 -46.86 20.25
N TYR A 557 -12.81 -46.49 19.12
CA TYR A 557 -14.20 -46.82 18.82
C TYR A 557 -14.43 -48.28 18.39
N THR A 558 -13.38 -49.08 18.24
CA THR A 558 -13.50 -50.50 17.86
C THR A 558 -13.60 -51.42 19.07
N VAL A 559 -13.50 -50.87 20.28
CA VAL A 559 -13.47 -51.61 21.54
C VAL A 559 -14.53 -51.05 22.47
N THR A 560 -15.39 -51.91 23.02
CA THR A 560 -16.35 -51.51 24.06
C THR A 560 -15.65 -51.43 25.42
N LEU A 561 -15.98 -50.41 26.21
CA LEU A 561 -15.46 -50.22 27.57
C LEU A 561 -16.29 -50.96 28.62
N ASP A 562 -17.57 -51.22 28.34
CA ASP A 562 -18.47 -52.00 29.18
C ASP A 562 -19.51 -52.79 28.35
N ASP A 563 -20.28 -53.64 29.03
CA ASP A 563 -21.27 -54.54 28.41
C ASP A 563 -22.51 -53.80 27.83
N SER A 564 -22.68 -52.51 28.12
CA SER A 564 -23.82 -51.72 27.64
C SER A 564 -23.56 -51.08 26.27
N GLU A 565 -22.29 -50.88 25.91
CA GLU A 565 -21.88 -50.34 24.63
C GLU A 565 -22.04 -51.38 23.50
N LYS A 566 -22.40 -50.91 22.31
CA LYS A 566 -22.59 -51.75 21.11
C LYS A 566 -21.74 -51.22 19.97
N LEU A 567 -21.41 -52.11 19.04
CA LEU A 567 -20.70 -51.75 17.81
C LEU A 567 -21.63 -51.93 16.60
N ALA A 568 -21.62 -50.96 15.70
CA ALA A 568 -22.30 -51.00 14.42
C ALA A 568 -21.29 -51.03 13.26
N TYR A 569 -21.71 -51.60 12.13
CA TYR A 569 -20.86 -51.68 10.95
C TYR A 569 -20.99 -50.41 10.09
N TYR A 570 -19.86 -49.73 9.89
CA TYR A 570 -19.69 -48.57 9.03
C TYR A 570 -18.60 -48.87 8.01
N ASN A 571 -18.98 -49.35 6.82
CA ASN A 571 -18.05 -49.87 5.81
C ASN A 571 -16.77 -49.01 5.63
N PRO A 572 -15.56 -49.57 5.82
CA PRO A 572 -15.24 -50.99 6.11
C PRO A 572 -15.09 -51.34 7.60
N LEU A 573 -15.30 -50.39 8.50
CA LEU A 573 -15.00 -50.49 9.93
C LEU A 573 -16.21 -50.95 10.76
N GLN A 574 -15.93 -51.50 11.94
CA GLN A 574 -16.93 -51.73 12.98
C GLN A 574 -16.62 -50.78 14.14
N LEU A 575 -17.55 -49.86 14.44
CA LEU A 575 -17.33 -48.71 15.32
C LEU A 575 -18.45 -48.59 16.35
N LEU A 576 -18.19 -47.89 17.46
CA LEU A 576 -19.14 -47.60 18.53
C LEU A 576 -20.47 -47.06 17.98
N GLU A 577 -21.57 -47.74 18.32
CA GLU A 577 -22.92 -47.36 17.96
C GLU A 577 -23.43 -46.27 18.90
N SER A 578 -23.15 -45.01 18.56
CA SER A 578 -23.73 -43.84 19.23
C SER A 578 -24.01 -42.74 18.23
N SER A 579 -25.05 -41.96 18.49
CA SER A 579 -25.35 -40.73 17.75
C SER A 579 -24.96 -39.46 18.49
N ASP A 580 -24.56 -39.57 19.75
CA ASP A 580 -24.17 -38.44 20.58
C ASP A 580 -22.65 -38.27 20.57
N VAL A 581 -22.19 -37.11 20.12
CA VAL A 581 -20.78 -36.74 20.03
C VAL A 581 -20.14 -36.67 21.41
N VAL A 582 -20.89 -36.21 22.43
CA VAL A 582 -20.38 -36.10 23.81
C VAL A 582 -20.08 -37.49 24.37
N THR A 583 -21.02 -38.43 24.21
CA THR A 583 -20.81 -39.84 24.59
C THR A 583 -19.58 -40.43 23.89
N LYS A 584 -19.40 -40.17 22.59
CA LYS A 584 -18.22 -40.63 21.84
C LYS A 584 -16.92 -40.02 22.37
N ALA A 585 -16.92 -38.73 22.71
CA ALA A 585 -15.76 -38.03 23.26
C ALA A 585 -15.35 -38.62 24.62
N THR A 586 -16.32 -38.82 25.51
CA THR A 586 -16.10 -39.45 26.82
C THR A 586 -15.59 -40.89 26.67
N HIS A 587 -16.13 -41.67 25.73
CA HIS A 587 -15.62 -43.01 25.42
C HIS A 587 -14.16 -42.96 24.97
N PHE A 588 -13.83 -42.11 24.00
CA PHE A 588 -12.46 -41.94 23.49
C PHE A 588 -11.48 -41.52 24.60
N PHE A 589 -11.87 -40.55 25.43
CA PHE A 589 -11.09 -40.10 26.57
C PHE A 589 -10.82 -41.23 27.56
N ASN A 590 -11.87 -41.96 27.97
CA ASN A 590 -11.75 -43.05 28.93
C ASN A 590 -10.87 -44.19 28.40
N TYR A 591 -11.04 -44.55 27.13
CA TYR A 591 -10.19 -45.53 26.46
C TYR A 591 -8.72 -45.12 26.56
N TRP A 592 -8.35 -43.95 26.02
CA TRP A 592 -6.94 -43.55 25.99
C TRP A 592 -6.35 -43.27 27.37
N ARG A 593 -7.14 -42.74 28.31
CA ARG A 593 -6.71 -42.54 29.70
C ARG A 593 -6.31 -43.87 30.35
N ASP A 594 -7.12 -44.93 30.16
CA ASP A 594 -6.81 -46.27 30.65
C ASP A 594 -5.55 -46.85 29.97
N GLN A 595 -5.44 -46.70 28.65
CA GLN A 595 -4.27 -47.15 27.89
C GLN A 595 -2.98 -46.50 28.39
N ILE A 596 -3.00 -45.19 28.65
CA ILE A 596 -1.85 -44.42 29.15
C ILE A 596 -1.54 -44.76 30.61
N THR A 597 -2.54 -44.72 31.48
CA THR A 597 -2.33 -44.76 32.94
C THR A 597 -2.16 -46.18 33.47
N ASN A 598 -2.96 -47.13 32.99
CA ASN A 598 -3.04 -48.48 33.57
C ASN A 598 -2.28 -49.52 32.74
N LYS A 599 -2.23 -49.35 31.40
CA LYS A 599 -1.63 -50.33 30.48
C LYS A 599 -0.23 -49.93 29.99
N GLY A 600 0.22 -48.70 30.25
CA GLY A 600 1.53 -48.21 29.84
C GLY A 600 1.69 -48.08 28.32
N HIS A 601 0.59 -48.02 27.58
CA HIS A 601 0.58 -47.77 26.14
C HIS A 601 0.67 -46.27 25.86
N SER A 602 1.32 -45.91 24.75
CA SER A 602 1.47 -44.51 24.33
C SER A 602 0.65 -44.26 23.06
N PRO A 603 -0.31 -43.32 23.05
CA PRO A 603 -1.04 -42.98 21.84
C PRO A 603 -0.10 -42.35 20.82
N TYR A 604 -0.40 -42.55 19.53
CA TYR A 604 0.19 -41.73 18.48
C TYR A 604 -0.54 -40.38 18.44
N THR A 605 0.22 -39.29 18.54
CA THR A 605 -0.28 -37.91 18.65
C THR A 605 -0.12 -37.15 17.35
N GLY A 606 0.54 -37.73 16.34
CA GLY A 606 0.81 -37.05 15.07
C GLY A 606 1.66 -35.79 15.22
N GLY A 607 2.44 -35.68 16.31
CA GLY A 607 3.22 -34.48 16.62
C GLY A 607 2.38 -33.27 17.06
N LEU A 608 1.11 -33.46 17.43
CA LEU A 608 0.24 -32.41 17.96
C LEU A 608 0.69 -31.98 19.36
N GLN A 609 1.09 -30.72 19.49
CA GLN A 609 1.51 -30.07 20.73
C GLN A 609 0.55 -28.93 21.06
N LEU A 610 0.02 -28.95 22.29
CA LEU A 610 -0.96 -28.00 22.80
C LEU A 610 -0.42 -27.19 23.98
N PRO A 611 -0.99 -26.01 24.26
CA PRO A 611 -0.53 -25.14 25.35
C PRO A 611 -0.78 -25.78 26.72
N ILE A 612 0.22 -25.72 27.59
CA ILE A 612 0.14 -26.19 28.98
C ILE A 612 0.55 -25.04 29.91
N VAL A 613 -0.12 -24.91 31.06
CA VAL A 613 0.25 -23.95 32.09
C VAL A 613 1.13 -24.64 33.13
N GLU A 614 2.41 -24.27 33.19
CA GLU A 614 3.31 -24.70 34.26
C GLU A 614 3.17 -23.75 35.46
N LYS A 615 2.99 -24.30 36.66
CA LYS A 615 3.07 -23.53 37.91
C LYS A 615 4.52 -23.20 38.23
N ALA A 616 4.70 -22.17 39.05
CA ALA A 616 6.01 -21.71 39.52
C ALA A 616 6.82 -22.79 40.29
N ASP A 617 6.18 -23.87 40.75
CA ASP A 617 6.83 -25.01 41.42
C ASP A 617 7.19 -26.17 40.45
N GLY A 618 7.00 -25.97 39.14
CA GLY A 618 7.23 -26.98 38.10
C GLY A 618 6.13 -28.03 37.98
N SER A 619 5.05 -27.93 38.76
CA SER A 619 3.86 -28.77 38.58
C SER A 619 2.97 -28.23 37.46
N VAL A 620 2.37 -29.12 36.68
CA VAL A 620 1.45 -28.73 35.59
C VAL A 620 0.11 -28.30 36.22
N ASP A 621 -0.30 -27.05 36.04
CA ASP A 621 -1.66 -26.63 36.36
C ASP A 621 -2.64 -27.37 35.46
N LYS A 622 -3.88 -27.58 35.92
CA LYS A 622 -4.91 -28.36 35.20
C LYS A 622 -4.77 -28.14 33.69
N ILE A 623 -4.51 -29.23 32.95
CA ILE A 623 -4.31 -29.32 31.48
C ILE A 623 -5.35 -28.52 30.66
N ASN A 624 -6.43 -28.03 31.28
CA ASN A 624 -7.65 -27.54 30.66
C ASN A 624 -7.84 -26.01 30.70
N SER A 625 -6.94 -25.17 31.26
CA SER A 625 -7.23 -23.72 31.37
C SER A 625 -7.05 -22.91 30.08
N LYS A 626 -6.37 -23.48 29.08
CA LYS A 626 -6.10 -22.84 27.77
C LYS A 626 -6.50 -23.71 26.57
N ILE A 627 -7.14 -24.84 26.82
CA ILE A 627 -7.59 -25.80 25.81
C ILE A 627 -9.10 -25.96 25.95
N TYR A 628 -9.83 -25.50 24.93
CA TYR A 628 -11.29 -25.49 24.86
C TYR A 628 -11.72 -26.30 23.64
N THR A 629 -12.28 -27.50 23.85
CA THR A 629 -12.58 -28.43 22.75
C THR A 629 -13.97 -29.02 22.88
N ALA A 630 -14.67 -29.20 21.75
CA ALA A 630 -15.99 -29.84 21.72
C ALA A 630 -15.90 -31.37 21.92
N GLY A 631 -14.86 -31.99 21.38
CA GLY A 631 -14.53 -33.41 21.56
C GLY A 631 -13.24 -33.63 22.33
N ALA A 632 -12.89 -34.90 22.51
CA ALA A 632 -11.64 -35.33 23.12
C ALA A 632 -10.48 -35.28 22.10
N LEU A 633 -9.23 -35.27 22.57
CA LEU A 633 -8.06 -35.41 21.71
C LEU A 633 -6.86 -35.92 22.49
N VAL A 634 -5.88 -36.48 21.78
CA VAL A 634 -4.55 -36.80 22.32
C VAL A 634 -3.52 -35.79 21.84
N PHE A 635 -2.52 -35.52 22.66
CA PHE A 635 -1.44 -34.57 22.35
C PHE A 635 -0.14 -34.98 23.06
N GLU A 636 0.97 -34.38 22.65
CA GLU A 636 2.28 -34.59 23.27
C GLU A 636 2.91 -33.29 23.79
N ARG A 637 3.81 -33.45 24.76
CA ARG A 637 4.70 -32.40 25.25
C ARG A 637 6.14 -32.77 24.91
N LYS A 638 6.89 -31.79 24.41
CA LYS A 638 8.34 -31.88 24.21
C LYS A 638 9.08 -31.01 25.22
N ASN A 639 10.29 -31.42 25.60
CA ASN A 639 11.21 -30.56 26.35
C ASN A 639 11.92 -29.57 25.42
N ASP A 640 12.74 -28.67 25.99
CA ASP A 640 13.54 -27.69 25.24
C ASP A 640 14.50 -28.31 24.21
N LYS A 641 14.79 -29.61 24.32
CA LYS A 641 15.64 -30.36 23.36
C LYS A 641 14.83 -31.00 22.24
N GLY A 642 13.51 -30.82 22.20
CA GLY A 642 12.60 -31.41 21.22
C GLY A 642 12.27 -32.88 21.46
N GLU A 643 12.59 -33.42 22.64
CA GLU A 643 12.29 -34.82 23.00
C GLU A 643 10.89 -34.91 23.61
N VAL A 644 10.08 -35.89 23.19
CA VAL A 644 8.76 -36.14 23.78
C VAL A 644 8.93 -36.60 25.22
N VAL A 645 8.44 -35.80 26.17
CA VAL A 645 8.48 -36.09 27.61
C VAL A 645 7.18 -36.66 28.12
N GLU A 646 6.06 -36.40 27.44
CA GLU A 646 4.74 -36.83 27.89
C GLU A 646 3.75 -36.91 26.72
N ARG A 647 2.82 -37.87 26.78
CA ARG A 647 1.65 -37.95 25.91
C ARG A 647 0.40 -38.08 26.78
N ASN A 648 -0.62 -37.29 26.47
CA ASN A 648 -1.84 -37.19 27.26
C ASN A 648 -3.09 -37.21 26.38
N VAL A 649 -4.24 -37.34 27.05
CA VAL A 649 -5.57 -37.19 26.47
C VAL A 649 -6.34 -36.15 27.28
N VAL A 650 -7.10 -35.30 26.59
CA VAL A 650 -8.04 -34.36 27.20
C VAL A 650 -9.46 -34.72 26.76
N ASP A 651 -10.41 -34.60 27.68
CA ASP A 651 -11.84 -34.76 27.38
C ASP A 651 -12.40 -33.45 26.80
N SER A 652 -13.66 -33.44 26.38
CA SER A 652 -14.37 -32.22 26.03
C SER A 652 -14.32 -31.21 27.19
N THR A 653 -13.92 -29.97 26.87
CA THR A 653 -13.89 -28.84 27.80
C THR A 653 -14.85 -27.73 27.39
N TYR A 654 -15.70 -28.01 26.41
CA TYR A 654 -16.72 -27.10 25.91
C TYR A 654 -17.68 -26.64 27.00
N ASN A 655 -18.07 -25.37 26.91
CA ASN A 655 -19.17 -24.81 27.66
C ASN A 655 -19.79 -23.65 26.86
N MET A 656 -21.06 -23.37 27.14
CA MET A 656 -21.86 -22.42 26.37
C MET A 656 -21.38 -20.96 26.49
N ASP A 657 -20.67 -20.61 27.57
CA ASP A 657 -20.14 -19.24 27.79
C ASP A 657 -19.09 -18.85 26.75
N LEU A 658 -18.48 -19.82 26.07
CA LEU A 658 -17.54 -19.57 24.96
C LEU A 658 -18.23 -18.91 23.77
N GLU A 659 -19.47 -19.29 23.49
CA GLU A 659 -20.26 -18.87 22.32
C GLU A 659 -21.34 -17.82 22.64
N PHE A 660 -21.60 -17.53 23.92
CA PHE A 660 -22.46 -16.40 24.30
C PHE A 660 -21.81 -15.05 23.94
N PRO A 661 -22.61 -13.98 23.74
CA PRO A 661 -22.09 -12.65 23.45
C PRO A 661 -21.00 -12.20 24.44
N GLY A 662 -19.82 -11.87 23.92
CA GLY A 662 -18.63 -11.51 24.70
C GLY A 662 -17.68 -12.67 25.00
N GLY A 663 -18.09 -13.92 24.75
CA GLY A 663 -17.24 -15.11 24.85
C GLY A 663 -16.13 -15.13 23.78
N PRO A 664 -15.01 -15.84 24.04
CA PRO A 664 -13.87 -15.88 23.12
C PRO A 664 -14.20 -16.46 21.74
N VAL A 665 -15.05 -17.49 21.66
CA VAL A 665 -15.46 -18.09 20.38
C VAL A 665 -16.44 -17.16 19.65
N TYR A 666 -17.39 -16.57 20.38
CA TYR A 666 -18.30 -15.56 19.81
C TYR A 666 -17.52 -14.40 19.16
N ASN A 667 -16.54 -13.84 19.86
CA ASN A 667 -15.73 -12.75 19.36
C ASN A 667 -14.89 -13.18 18.14
N ALA A 668 -14.33 -14.39 18.17
CA ALA A 668 -13.59 -14.95 17.04
C ALA A 668 -14.49 -15.15 15.81
N GLN A 669 -15.74 -15.58 15.98
CA GLN A 669 -16.72 -15.72 14.88
C GLN A 669 -17.11 -14.37 14.28
N VAL A 670 -17.27 -13.34 15.11
CA VAL A 670 -17.50 -11.95 14.65
C VAL A 670 -16.29 -11.41 13.89
N GLU A 671 -15.09 -11.59 14.44
CA GLU A 671 -13.83 -11.18 13.80
C GLU A 671 -13.64 -11.89 12.46
N PHE A 672 -13.90 -13.20 12.41
CA PHE A 672 -13.89 -13.99 11.18
C PHE A 672 -14.87 -13.46 10.14
N ALA A 673 -16.12 -13.21 10.52
CA ALA A 673 -17.11 -12.67 9.59
C ALA A 673 -16.72 -11.28 9.08
N SER A 674 -16.15 -10.42 9.93
CA SER A 674 -15.65 -9.10 9.52
C SER A 674 -14.53 -9.22 8.48
N LYS A 675 -13.48 -9.99 8.78
CA LYS A 675 -12.32 -10.16 7.89
C LYS A 675 -12.68 -10.92 6.61
N VAL A 676 -13.32 -12.09 6.72
CA VAL A 676 -13.51 -13.05 5.60
C VAL A 676 -14.78 -12.76 4.79
N TYR A 677 -15.92 -12.55 5.45
CA TYR A 677 -17.20 -12.39 4.76
C TYR A 677 -17.49 -10.94 4.38
N ARG A 678 -17.19 -9.99 5.26
CA ARG A 678 -17.54 -8.56 5.11
C ARG A 678 -16.37 -7.67 4.70
N PHE A 679 -15.20 -8.24 4.37
CA PHE A 679 -14.07 -7.52 3.79
C PHE A 679 -13.60 -6.35 4.68
N ASN A 680 -13.31 -6.63 5.96
CA ASN A 680 -12.95 -5.71 7.06
C ASN A 680 -14.07 -4.72 7.49
N GLN A 681 -15.29 -4.83 6.97
CA GLN A 681 -16.41 -4.05 7.50
C GLN A 681 -16.91 -4.64 8.82
N SER A 682 -17.59 -3.84 9.63
CA SER A 682 -18.25 -4.31 10.85
C SER A 682 -19.18 -5.48 10.55
N ALA A 683 -19.14 -6.49 11.42
CA ALA A 683 -19.93 -7.70 11.30
C ALA A 683 -20.53 -8.09 12.65
N THR A 684 -21.56 -8.92 12.62
CA THR A 684 -22.20 -9.50 13.79
C THR A 684 -22.38 -11.00 13.59
N LYS A 685 -22.34 -11.77 14.69
CA LYS A 685 -22.53 -13.22 14.59
C LYS A 685 -23.91 -13.59 14.00
N PRO A 686 -25.06 -13.08 14.51
CA PRO A 686 -26.37 -13.56 14.07
C PRO A 686 -26.72 -13.21 12.62
N TYR A 687 -26.18 -12.11 12.08
CA TYR A 687 -26.52 -11.64 10.74
C TYR A 687 -25.46 -11.98 9.69
N ASP A 688 -24.19 -12.00 10.06
CA ASP A 688 -23.10 -12.14 9.10
C ASP A 688 -22.42 -13.51 9.19
N TYR A 689 -22.07 -13.99 10.40
CA TYR A 689 -21.43 -15.30 10.58
C TYR A 689 -22.44 -16.46 10.35
N ASP A 690 -23.53 -16.47 11.12
CA ASP A 690 -24.50 -17.57 11.13
C ASP A 690 -25.19 -17.73 9.76
N LYS A 691 -25.45 -16.61 9.07
CA LYS A 691 -26.04 -16.58 7.73
C LYS A 691 -25.03 -16.57 6.58
N THR A 692 -23.73 -16.51 6.89
CA THR A 692 -22.65 -16.48 5.88
C THR A 692 -22.87 -15.36 4.85
N LYS A 693 -23.12 -14.14 5.32
CA LYS A 693 -23.41 -12.97 4.47
C LYS A 693 -22.13 -12.38 3.89
N ILE A 694 -21.90 -12.62 2.60
CA ILE A 694 -20.65 -12.27 1.92
C ILE A 694 -20.76 -10.96 1.12
N THR A 695 -19.77 -10.09 1.24
CA THR A 695 -19.53 -8.95 0.32
C THR A 695 -18.90 -9.49 -0.97
N GLY A 696 -19.64 -9.46 -2.07
CA GLY A 696 -19.17 -9.97 -3.36
C GLY A 696 -18.02 -9.14 -3.94
N PHE A 697 -17.11 -9.75 -4.69
CA PHE A 697 -16.01 -8.99 -5.32
C PHE A 697 -16.52 -7.92 -6.28
N GLY A 698 -17.59 -8.21 -7.05
CA GLY A 698 -18.20 -7.24 -7.97
C GLY A 698 -18.83 -6.01 -7.28
N THR A 699 -19.02 -6.03 -5.96
CA THR A 699 -19.42 -4.81 -5.23
C THR A 699 -18.22 -3.95 -4.82
N LEU A 700 -17.02 -4.55 -4.77
CA LEU A 700 -15.76 -3.88 -4.43
C LEU A 700 -15.07 -3.30 -5.66
N VAL A 701 -15.15 -4.02 -6.78
CA VAL A 701 -14.45 -3.71 -8.03
C VAL A 701 -15.36 -4.05 -9.21
N ASP A 702 -15.68 -3.04 -9.99
CA ASP A 702 -16.44 -3.08 -11.22
C ASP A 702 -15.54 -2.70 -12.39
N ALA A 703 -14.75 -3.68 -12.84
CA ALA A 703 -13.81 -3.50 -13.94
C ALA A 703 -14.51 -3.61 -15.32
N ASP A 704 -15.74 -3.13 -15.48
CA ASP A 704 -16.44 -3.14 -16.77
C ASP A 704 -15.67 -2.30 -17.82
N PRO A 705 -15.26 -2.88 -18.96
CA PRO A 705 -14.55 -2.16 -20.02
C PRO A 705 -15.29 -0.90 -20.50
N SER A 706 -16.62 -0.92 -20.52
CA SER A 706 -17.44 0.21 -20.96
C SER A 706 -17.38 1.39 -19.98
N LYS A 707 -17.30 1.11 -18.67
CA LYS A 707 -17.18 2.14 -17.62
C LYS A 707 -15.79 2.74 -17.57
N ILE A 708 -14.76 1.89 -17.70
CA ILE A 708 -13.36 2.32 -17.80
C ILE A 708 -13.16 3.20 -19.04
N SER A 709 -13.72 2.79 -20.18
CA SER A 709 -13.63 3.60 -21.41
C SER A 709 -14.40 4.92 -21.29
N ALA A 710 -15.56 4.90 -20.62
CA ALA A 710 -16.38 6.10 -20.41
C ALA A 710 -15.73 7.15 -19.50
N SER A 711 -14.75 6.77 -18.66
CA SER A 711 -13.95 7.71 -17.88
C SER A 711 -12.86 8.41 -18.71
N GLY A 712 -12.77 8.14 -20.01
CA GLY A 712 -11.73 8.67 -20.89
C GLY A 712 -10.36 8.02 -20.70
N TYR A 713 -10.28 6.91 -19.94
CA TYR A 713 -9.03 6.22 -19.67
C TYR A 713 -8.59 5.34 -20.86
N ASN A 714 -7.29 5.36 -21.13
CA ASN A 714 -6.63 4.47 -22.08
C ASN A 714 -5.35 3.90 -21.45
N LEU A 715 -5.27 2.58 -21.40
CA LEU A 715 -4.14 1.85 -20.83
C LEU A 715 -2.80 2.18 -21.49
N GLU A 716 -2.78 2.47 -22.79
CA GLU A 716 -1.54 2.76 -23.51
C GLU A 716 -0.94 4.12 -23.14
N ASP A 717 -1.74 5.06 -22.62
CA ASP A 717 -1.27 6.40 -22.23
C ASP A 717 -0.38 6.35 -20.97
N GLU A 718 -0.53 5.31 -20.15
CA GLU A 718 0.28 5.06 -18.95
C GLU A 718 1.78 4.85 -19.26
N ASN A 719 2.13 4.53 -20.51
CA ASN A 719 3.52 4.46 -20.99
C ASN A 719 4.35 5.75 -20.80
N ASN A 720 3.69 6.87 -20.49
CA ASN A 720 4.31 8.17 -20.28
C ASN A 720 4.33 8.59 -18.79
N ASN A 721 3.81 7.75 -17.90
CA ASN A 721 3.70 8.04 -16.47
C ASN A 721 4.85 7.41 -15.67
N GLY A 722 5.20 8.03 -14.53
CA GLY A 722 6.16 7.47 -13.56
C GLY A 722 5.51 6.61 -12.46
N GLU A 723 4.21 6.78 -12.27
CA GLU A 723 3.33 6.01 -11.39
C GLU A 723 2.08 5.67 -12.21
N HIS A 724 1.69 4.41 -12.22
CA HIS A 724 0.76 3.89 -13.22
C HIS A 724 -0.60 3.56 -12.63
N ALA A 725 -1.67 3.93 -13.32
CA ALA A 725 -2.99 3.34 -13.16
C ALA A 725 -3.14 2.22 -14.20
N ILE A 726 -2.87 0.97 -13.85
CA ILE A 726 -2.94 -0.16 -14.79
C ILE A 726 -4.28 -0.87 -14.62
N PHE A 727 -5.29 -0.47 -15.40
CA PHE A 727 -6.66 -0.97 -15.29
C PHE A 727 -7.04 -1.78 -16.52
N ASN A 728 -7.07 -3.11 -16.35
CA ASN A 728 -7.53 -4.06 -17.34
C ASN A 728 -8.97 -4.47 -17.05
N GLY A 729 -9.93 -3.83 -17.74
CA GLY A 729 -11.34 -4.22 -17.65
C GLY A 729 -11.69 -5.47 -18.46
N GLU A 730 -10.85 -5.84 -19.41
CA GLU A 730 -11.10 -6.99 -20.26
C GLU A 730 -10.67 -8.26 -19.51
N ASN A 731 -11.37 -9.38 -19.70
CA ASN A 731 -10.99 -10.67 -19.10
C ASN A 731 -9.75 -11.28 -19.80
N LYS A 732 -8.76 -10.45 -20.13
CA LYS A 732 -7.49 -10.80 -20.72
C LYS A 732 -6.47 -11.07 -19.61
N PRO A 733 -5.58 -12.07 -19.76
CA PRO A 733 -4.45 -12.23 -18.86
C PRO A 733 -3.51 -11.02 -18.90
N LEU A 734 -3.09 -10.55 -17.73
CA LEU A 734 -2.09 -9.50 -17.56
C LEU A 734 -0.78 -10.13 -17.08
N LYS A 735 0.30 -9.89 -17.82
CA LYS A 735 1.64 -10.40 -17.49
C LYS A 735 2.57 -9.26 -17.09
N ILE A 736 3.21 -9.38 -15.94
CA ILE A 736 4.23 -8.43 -15.46
C ILE A 736 5.60 -9.11 -15.53
N THR A 737 6.52 -8.51 -16.27
CA THR A 737 7.87 -9.02 -16.52
C THR A 737 8.90 -7.88 -16.53
N THR A 738 10.20 -8.17 -16.60
CA THR A 738 11.26 -7.16 -16.65
C THR A 738 11.64 -6.78 -18.09
N SER A 739 12.16 -5.57 -18.26
CA SER A 739 12.78 -5.09 -19.51
C SER A 739 14.21 -4.64 -19.24
N ASP A 740 15.17 -5.28 -19.90
CA ASP A 740 16.59 -4.93 -19.81
C ASP A 740 17.02 -3.84 -20.83
N GLU A 741 16.18 -3.59 -21.84
CA GLU A 741 16.51 -2.70 -22.96
C GLU A 741 15.86 -1.32 -22.87
N SER A 742 14.89 -1.13 -21.97
CA SER A 742 14.13 0.12 -21.86
C SER A 742 14.53 0.96 -20.64
N THR A 743 14.51 2.29 -20.80
CA THR A 743 14.73 3.27 -19.72
C THR A 743 13.43 3.68 -19.03
N LYS A 744 12.29 3.16 -19.50
CA LYS A 744 10.95 3.43 -18.98
C LYS A 744 10.08 2.17 -19.04
N ASP A 745 9.11 2.08 -18.14
CA ASP A 745 8.15 0.99 -18.10
C ASP A 745 7.34 0.97 -19.42
N GLU A 746 7.08 -0.22 -19.96
CA GLU A 746 6.32 -0.42 -21.21
C GLU A 746 5.06 -1.23 -20.95
N ILE A 747 3.91 -0.68 -21.32
CA ILE A 747 2.59 -1.28 -21.19
C ILE A 747 2.03 -1.45 -22.60
N SER A 748 1.67 -2.69 -22.95
CA SER A 748 1.11 -3.00 -24.25
C SER A 748 -0.08 -3.94 -24.11
N SER A 749 -1.11 -3.72 -24.93
CA SER A 749 -2.29 -4.56 -25.02
C SER A 749 -2.41 -5.11 -26.44
N ASN A 750 -2.69 -6.41 -26.56
CA ASN A 750 -3.06 -7.03 -27.83
C ASN A 750 -4.39 -7.79 -27.68
N SER A 751 -4.78 -8.55 -28.71
CA SER A 751 -6.05 -9.30 -28.68
C SER A 751 -6.11 -10.37 -27.57
N ASN A 752 -4.97 -10.86 -27.09
CA ASN A 752 -4.87 -12.06 -26.26
C ASN A 752 -4.39 -11.77 -24.83
N ASN A 753 -3.53 -10.77 -24.63
CA ASN A 753 -2.98 -10.43 -23.32
C ASN A 753 -2.57 -8.96 -23.22
N ILE A 754 -2.36 -8.53 -21.98
CA ILE A 754 -1.69 -7.28 -21.63
C ILE A 754 -0.33 -7.64 -21.05
N VAL A 755 0.70 -6.92 -21.47
CA VAL A 755 2.07 -7.12 -20.99
C VAL A 755 2.60 -5.79 -20.43
N VAL A 756 3.00 -5.83 -19.17
CA VAL A 756 3.71 -4.76 -18.47
C VAL A 756 5.17 -5.20 -18.34
N LYS A 757 6.07 -4.51 -19.03
CA LYS A 757 7.51 -4.70 -18.88
C LYS A 757 8.09 -3.58 -18.02
N VAL A 758 8.61 -3.94 -16.86
CA VAL A 758 9.17 -3.00 -15.89
C VAL A 758 10.61 -2.71 -16.26
N ALA A 759 10.93 -1.43 -16.44
CA ALA A 759 12.28 -1.00 -16.76
C ALA A 759 13.20 -1.08 -15.55
N LYS A 760 14.48 -1.24 -15.85
CA LYS A 760 15.54 -1.23 -14.86
C LYS A 760 15.74 0.18 -14.29
N LYS A 761 15.68 0.31 -12.96
CA LYS A 761 15.85 1.57 -12.20
C LYS A 761 17.16 1.50 -11.37
N ASP A 762 17.71 2.67 -11.02
CA ASP A 762 18.91 2.84 -10.18
C ASP A 762 20.24 2.24 -10.69
N VAL A 763 20.47 2.21 -12.02
CA VAL A 763 21.72 1.70 -12.63
C VAL A 763 23.00 2.35 -12.05
N ASP A 764 22.91 3.64 -11.67
CA ASP A 764 24.04 4.42 -11.17
C ASP A 764 24.49 4.09 -9.73
N LYS A 765 23.68 3.34 -8.97
CA LYS A 765 23.96 2.95 -7.56
C LYS A 765 24.46 1.51 -7.41
N GLY A 766 24.74 0.81 -8.52
CA GLY A 766 25.24 -0.57 -8.50
C GLY A 766 24.22 -1.62 -8.02
N THR A 767 22.94 -1.24 -7.92
CA THR A 767 21.83 -2.14 -7.58
C THR A 767 20.84 -2.17 -8.74
N ASN A 768 20.74 -3.32 -9.41
CA ASN A 768 19.78 -3.53 -10.49
C ASN A 768 18.39 -3.77 -9.88
N SER A 769 17.57 -2.74 -9.72
CA SER A 769 16.20 -2.88 -9.18
C SER A 769 15.16 -2.68 -10.29
N TYR A 770 14.13 -3.53 -10.31
CA TYR A 770 12.96 -3.34 -11.19
C TYR A 770 11.79 -2.99 -10.29
N THR A 771 11.38 -1.72 -10.32
CA THR A 771 10.36 -1.20 -9.41
C THR A 771 9.20 -0.64 -10.22
N LEU A 772 8.00 -1.14 -9.97
CA LEU A 772 6.75 -0.68 -10.57
C LEU A 772 5.93 0.05 -9.50
N ASN A 773 5.69 1.34 -9.67
CA ASN A 773 4.83 2.12 -8.78
C ASN A 773 3.46 2.24 -9.42
N GLY A 774 2.40 1.80 -8.77
CA GLY A 774 1.06 1.92 -9.36
C GLY A 774 -0.05 1.18 -8.63
N VAL A 775 -1.27 1.45 -9.09
CA VAL A 775 -2.47 0.69 -8.76
C VAL A 775 -2.79 -0.21 -9.94
N ILE A 776 -2.78 -1.52 -9.71
CA ILE A 776 -2.97 -2.53 -10.76
C ILE A 776 -4.29 -3.23 -10.51
N VAL A 777 -5.24 -3.08 -11.44
CA VAL A 777 -6.55 -3.72 -11.40
C VAL A 777 -6.74 -4.54 -12.66
N SER A 778 -7.04 -5.83 -12.54
CA SER A 778 -7.29 -6.69 -13.69
C SER A 778 -8.54 -7.53 -13.48
N ALA A 779 -9.46 -7.52 -14.44
CA ALA A 779 -10.61 -8.42 -14.46
C ALA A 779 -10.18 -9.88 -14.70
N GLY A 780 -9.14 -10.10 -15.52
CA GLY A 780 -8.55 -11.41 -15.81
C GLY A 780 -7.39 -11.80 -14.90
N ASP A 781 -6.81 -12.97 -15.16
CA ASP A 781 -5.67 -13.53 -14.42
C ASP A 781 -4.42 -12.63 -14.53
N VAL A 782 -3.64 -12.56 -13.44
CA VAL A 782 -2.35 -11.85 -13.40
C VAL A 782 -1.22 -12.86 -13.19
N SER A 783 -0.14 -12.73 -13.97
CA SER A 783 1.08 -13.53 -13.78
C SER A 783 2.32 -12.66 -13.61
N ILE A 784 3.13 -12.98 -12.61
CA ILE A 784 4.44 -12.36 -12.35
C ILE A 784 5.50 -13.45 -12.39
N ASP A 785 6.47 -13.32 -13.29
CA ASP A 785 7.53 -14.31 -13.52
C ASP A 785 8.94 -13.69 -13.57
N SER A 786 9.16 -12.56 -12.89
CA SER A 786 10.45 -11.87 -12.86
C SER A 786 10.64 -11.10 -11.54
N ASN A 787 11.90 -10.79 -11.18
CA ASN A 787 12.25 -10.09 -9.93
C ASN A 787 11.80 -8.63 -9.98
N ILE A 788 10.64 -8.35 -9.37
CA ILE A 788 9.99 -7.04 -9.43
C ILE A 788 9.51 -6.65 -8.02
N THR A 789 9.72 -5.37 -7.69
CA THR A 789 9.09 -4.71 -6.55
C THR A 789 7.91 -3.89 -7.05
N ILE A 790 6.71 -4.16 -6.55
CA ILE A 790 5.50 -3.37 -6.82
C ILE A 790 5.22 -2.51 -5.59
N ASN A 791 5.21 -1.19 -5.76
CA ASN A 791 4.76 -0.25 -4.71
C ASN A 791 3.37 0.27 -5.06
N GLY A 792 2.41 0.06 -4.17
CA GLY A 792 1.00 0.35 -4.37
C GLY A 792 0.13 -0.85 -4.02
N CYS A 793 -0.84 -1.21 -4.86
CA CYS A 793 -1.68 -2.38 -4.62
C CYS A 793 -2.02 -3.14 -5.91
N LEU A 794 -2.31 -4.44 -5.73
CA LEU A 794 -2.65 -5.37 -6.80
C LEU A 794 -4.04 -5.98 -6.54
N ILE A 795 -4.96 -5.77 -7.48
CA ILE A 795 -6.36 -6.19 -7.40
C ILE A 795 -6.68 -7.06 -8.62
N VAL A 796 -7.05 -8.31 -8.38
CA VAL A 796 -7.17 -9.35 -9.43
C VAL A 796 -8.54 -10.02 -9.37
N GLY A 797 -9.34 -9.87 -10.42
CA GLY A 797 -10.64 -10.53 -10.59
C GLY A 797 -10.54 -12.01 -10.93
N GLY A 798 -9.45 -12.41 -11.58
CA GLY A 798 -9.09 -13.82 -11.85
C GLY A 798 -8.12 -14.40 -10.81
N ASN A 799 -7.22 -15.26 -11.25
CA ASN A 799 -6.15 -15.85 -10.45
C ASN A 799 -4.88 -15.00 -10.46
N LEU A 800 -4.16 -14.97 -9.34
CA LEU A 800 -2.81 -14.42 -9.25
C LEU A 800 -1.78 -15.57 -9.25
N ASN A 801 -0.93 -15.61 -10.27
CA ASN A 801 0.09 -16.65 -10.43
C ASN A 801 1.49 -16.06 -10.32
N ILE A 802 2.21 -16.39 -9.25
CA ILE A 802 3.63 -16.05 -9.06
C ILE A 802 4.45 -17.28 -9.38
N ILE A 803 5.24 -17.21 -10.45
CA ILE A 803 5.88 -18.38 -11.05
C ILE A 803 7.40 -18.19 -11.10
N GLY A 804 8.13 -19.01 -10.33
CA GLY A 804 9.58 -19.13 -10.45
C GLY A 804 9.94 -20.30 -11.38
N ARG A 805 10.04 -20.03 -12.70
CA ARG A 805 10.45 -21.03 -13.71
C ARG A 805 11.96 -21.12 -13.91
N ASP A 806 12.69 -20.08 -13.53
CA ASP A 806 14.15 -20.01 -13.58
C ASP A 806 14.74 -20.00 -12.17
N SER A 807 15.87 -20.68 -11.99
CA SER A 807 16.61 -20.79 -10.72
C SER A 807 17.12 -19.45 -10.13
N ASP A 808 16.91 -18.35 -10.87
CA ASP A 808 17.42 -17.01 -10.57
C ASP A 808 16.32 -16.02 -10.17
N ILE A 809 15.04 -16.43 -10.17
CA ILE A 809 13.94 -15.57 -9.71
C ILE A 809 13.93 -15.58 -8.19
N LYS A 810 14.46 -14.50 -7.62
CA LYS A 810 14.56 -14.25 -6.19
C LYS A 810 14.04 -12.86 -5.87
N ASN A 811 13.19 -12.79 -4.84
CA ASN A 811 12.75 -11.54 -4.22
C ASN A 811 11.72 -10.74 -5.04
N ILE A 812 10.54 -11.32 -5.26
CA ILE A 812 9.37 -10.56 -5.69
C ILE A 812 8.77 -9.88 -4.45
N THR A 813 8.51 -8.58 -4.52
CA THR A 813 7.95 -7.82 -3.39
C THR A 813 6.72 -7.05 -3.81
N VAL A 814 5.64 -7.14 -3.04
CA VAL A 814 4.49 -6.23 -3.13
C VAL A 814 4.44 -5.41 -1.85
N HIS A 815 4.67 -4.11 -1.98
CA HIS A 815 4.66 -3.15 -0.90
C HIS A 815 3.42 -2.30 -0.98
N TYR A 816 2.56 -2.39 0.04
CA TYR A 816 1.46 -1.44 0.17
C TYR A 816 2.01 -0.05 0.42
N ASP A 817 1.82 0.84 -0.55
CA ASP A 817 2.23 2.25 -0.48
C ASP A 817 1.00 3.14 -0.67
N GLN A 818 0.45 3.58 0.46
CA GLN A 818 -0.71 4.48 0.48
C GLN A 818 -0.46 5.76 -0.31
N GLY A 819 0.76 6.33 -0.24
CA GLY A 819 1.08 7.56 -0.96
C GLY A 819 1.08 7.38 -2.48
N VAL A 820 1.58 6.24 -2.98
CA VAL A 820 1.47 5.91 -4.42
C VAL A 820 0.01 5.73 -4.82
N ILE A 821 -0.79 5.01 -4.03
CA ILE A 821 -2.21 4.79 -4.31
C ILE A 821 -2.97 6.12 -4.39
N GLU A 822 -2.79 6.99 -3.41
CA GLU A 822 -3.43 8.30 -3.33
C GLU A 822 -3.03 9.20 -4.51
N ARG A 823 -1.76 9.24 -4.90
CA ARG A 823 -1.30 10.02 -6.07
C ARG A 823 -1.83 9.48 -7.39
N VAL A 824 -1.89 8.16 -7.54
CA VAL A 824 -2.47 7.52 -8.74
C VAL A 824 -3.98 7.77 -8.80
N GLN A 825 -4.68 7.72 -7.67
CA GLN A 825 -6.10 8.04 -7.55
C GLN A 825 -6.38 9.52 -7.86
N ALA A 826 -5.59 10.44 -7.31
CA ALA A 826 -5.75 11.88 -7.53
C ALA A 826 -5.56 12.28 -9.00
N LYS A 827 -4.70 11.57 -9.73
CA LYS A 827 -4.51 11.75 -11.19
C LYS A 827 -5.64 11.14 -12.02
N ASN A 828 -6.38 10.18 -11.46
CA ASN A 828 -7.39 9.39 -12.17
C ASN A 828 -8.74 9.29 -11.40
N PRO A 829 -9.33 10.41 -10.93
CA PRO A 829 -10.47 10.36 -10.00
C PRO A 829 -11.71 9.70 -10.62
N ASP A 830 -12.01 9.98 -11.89
CA ASP A 830 -13.17 9.41 -12.59
C ASP A 830 -13.00 7.91 -12.86
N LEU A 831 -11.79 7.47 -13.18
CA LEU A 831 -11.47 6.04 -13.36
C LEU A 831 -11.68 5.27 -12.05
N PHE A 832 -11.14 5.79 -10.95
CA PHE A 832 -11.29 5.16 -9.64
C PHE A 832 -12.76 5.11 -9.21
N LYS A 833 -13.51 6.20 -9.43
CA LYS A 833 -14.95 6.23 -9.16
C LYS A 833 -15.72 5.23 -10.04
N ALA A 834 -15.35 5.10 -11.32
CA ALA A 834 -15.97 4.16 -12.24
C ALA A 834 -15.73 2.71 -11.83
N VAL A 835 -14.53 2.39 -11.34
CA VAL A 835 -14.10 1.02 -11.04
C VAL A 835 -14.43 0.59 -9.62
N PHE A 836 -14.33 1.47 -8.62
CA PHE A 836 -14.58 1.10 -7.23
C PHE A 836 -15.96 1.56 -6.71
N GLY A 837 -16.69 2.35 -7.50
CA GLY A 837 -18.07 2.73 -7.20
C GLY A 837 -18.22 3.63 -5.97
N GLN A 838 -19.29 3.41 -5.18
CA GLN A 838 -19.62 4.19 -3.98
C GLN A 838 -19.41 3.42 -2.66
N ILE A 839 -18.82 2.21 -2.68
CA ILE A 839 -18.51 1.50 -1.43
C ILE A 839 -17.26 2.12 -0.82
N LEU A 840 -17.51 3.11 0.03
CA LEU A 840 -16.52 3.81 0.82
C LEU A 840 -16.33 3.10 2.16
N VAL A 841 -15.18 3.31 2.78
CA VAL A 841 -14.95 2.90 4.16
C VAL A 841 -15.80 3.81 5.04
N ASP A 842 -16.76 3.23 5.76
CA ASP A 842 -17.60 3.96 6.70
C ASP A 842 -16.69 4.54 7.80
N ASP A 843 -16.63 5.87 7.87
CA ASP A 843 -15.90 6.60 8.92
C ASP A 843 -16.74 6.58 10.21
N THR A 844 -16.92 5.40 10.79
CA THR A 844 -17.72 5.23 12.02
C THR A 844 -16.91 5.39 13.31
N ASP A 845 -15.62 5.71 13.26
CA ASP A 845 -14.79 5.83 14.46
C ASP A 845 -14.66 7.26 15.05
N ASP A 846 -15.19 8.30 14.40
CA ASP A 846 -15.11 9.68 14.93
C ASP A 846 -16.37 10.17 15.68
N THR A 847 -17.31 9.28 16.01
CA THR A 847 -18.55 9.63 16.76
C THR A 847 -18.73 8.87 18.07
N GLN A 848 -17.67 8.78 18.88
CA GLN A 848 -17.78 8.43 20.31
C GLN A 848 -16.74 9.19 21.17
N ASN A 849 -16.85 10.52 21.30
CA ASN A 849 -16.49 11.20 22.56
C ASN A 849 -17.00 12.65 22.64
N SER A 850 -18.31 12.85 22.55
CA SER A 850 -18.92 14.05 23.15
C SER A 850 -19.17 13.74 24.62
N ASN A 851 -18.20 14.03 25.47
CA ASN A 851 -18.35 14.36 26.91
C ASN A 851 -16.97 14.59 27.56
N ASN A 852 -16.42 15.80 27.44
CA ASN A 852 -15.90 16.51 28.60
C ASN A 852 -15.58 17.97 28.26
N THR A 853 -16.38 18.85 28.85
CA THR A 853 -15.99 20.20 29.24
C THR A 853 -14.81 20.13 30.22
N ASP A 854 -13.65 20.70 29.88
CA ASP A 854 -13.08 21.79 30.68
C ASP A 854 -11.84 22.44 30.05
N SER A 855 -11.66 23.68 30.48
CA SER A 855 -10.79 24.75 29.98
C SER A 855 -9.29 24.51 29.92
N SER A 856 -8.68 25.17 28.92
CA SER A 856 -7.41 25.90 28.98
C SER A 856 -6.16 25.19 29.50
N THR A 857 -5.25 24.90 28.58
CA THR A 857 -3.85 25.34 28.71
C THR A 857 -3.27 25.62 27.34
N ASP A 858 -2.70 26.81 27.25
CA ASP A 858 -2.04 27.41 26.11
C ASP A 858 -0.64 26.79 25.85
N SER A 859 -0.21 26.96 24.61
CA SER A 859 1.17 27.09 24.14
C SER A 859 1.96 25.88 23.60
N THR A 860 2.08 25.93 22.27
CA THR A 860 3.34 25.93 21.51
C THR A 860 4.02 24.59 21.21
N THR A 861 3.58 23.95 20.13
CA THR A 861 4.49 23.33 19.15
C THR A 861 4.10 23.81 17.76
N SER A 862 5.06 24.42 17.09
CA SER A 862 4.99 24.88 15.70
C SER A 862 4.78 23.70 14.76
N ASP A 863 3.58 23.58 14.18
CA ASP A 863 3.34 22.74 13.01
C ASP A 863 4.05 23.36 11.80
N SER A 864 5.32 22.98 11.62
CA SER A 864 5.96 23.14 10.33
C SER A 864 5.48 22.00 9.43
N ALA A 865 4.50 22.27 8.57
CA ALA A 865 4.12 21.37 7.48
C ALA A 865 5.37 20.92 6.71
N SER A 866 5.64 19.62 6.66
CA SER A 866 6.78 19.08 5.92
C SER A 866 6.46 19.12 4.42
N THR A 867 7.11 20.04 3.71
CA THR A 867 7.07 20.08 2.24
C THR A 867 7.79 18.85 1.68
N ASN A 868 7.10 18.00 0.91
CA ASN A 868 7.69 16.82 0.28
C ASN A 868 7.51 16.90 -1.25
N TYR A 869 8.37 17.68 -1.91
CA TYR A 869 8.42 17.78 -3.37
C TYR A 869 9.87 17.77 -3.86
N ASP A 870 10.07 17.33 -5.09
CA ASP A 870 11.36 17.40 -5.79
C ASP A 870 11.33 18.54 -6.80
N LEU A 871 12.14 19.57 -6.56
CA LEU A 871 12.21 20.79 -7.38
C LEU A 871 12.46 20.50 -8.87
N LYS A 872 13.09 19.37 -9.22
CA LYS A 872 13.36 19.01 -10.62
C LYS A 872 12.10 18.84 -11.46
N TYR A 873 10.95 18.56 -10.84
CA TYR A 873 9.66 18.43 -11.54
C TYR A 873 9.03 19.80 -11.86
N PHE A 874 9.46 20.85 -11.15
CA PHE A 874 8.93 22.20 -11.30
C PHE A 874 9.91 23.15 -11.98
N LEU A 875 11.23 22.93 -11.88
CA LEU A 875 12.26 23.80 -12.44
C LEU A 875 13.18 23.05 -13.41
N GLU A 876 13.10 23.42 -14.68
CA GLU A 876 13.96 22.88 -15.74
C GLU A 876 15.00 23.93 -16.17
N LYS A 877 16.30 23.58 -16.16
CA LYS A 877 17.38 24.37 -16.77
C LYS A 877 17.66 23.86 -18.18
N LYS A 878 17.40 24.67 -19.21
CA LYS A 878 17.77 24.34 -20.59
C LYS A 878 19.28 24.52 -20.82
N ILE A 879 19.79 23.92 -21.89
CA ILE A 879 21.21 24.02 -22.29
C ILE A 879 21.59 25.50 -22.45
N TRP A 880 22.70 25.91 -21.83
CA TRP A 880 23.22 27.26 -21.91
C TRP A 880 24.09 27.46 -23.16
N GLN A 881 24.17 28.70 -23.64
CA GLN A 881 24.96 29.07 -24.82
C GLN A 881 25.94 30.21 -24.53
N ILE A 882 27.10 30.21 -25.19
CA ILE A 882 28.08 31.31 -25.15
C ILE A 882 27.62 32.39 -26.12
N ILE A 883 27.41 33.60 -25.62
CA ILE A 883 27.07 34.78 -26.44
C ILE A 883 28.33 35.59 -26.77
N LYS A 884 29.33 35.65 -25.88
CA LYS A 884 30.56 36.42 -26.06
C LYS A 884 31.74 35.87 -25.27
#